data_AF-A0A251X977-F1
#
_entry.id   AF-A0A251X977-F1
#
_cell.length_a   1.000
_cell.length_b   1.000
_cell.length_c   1.000
_cell.angle_alpha   90.00
_cell.angle_beta   90.00
_cell.angle_gamma   90.00
#
_symmetry.space_group_name_H-M   'P 1'
#
loop_
_entity.id
_entity.type
_entity.pdbx_description
1 polymer ?
#
loop_
_entity_poly.entity_id
_entity_poly.type
_entity_poly.pdbx_seq_one_letter_code
_entity_poly.pdbx_strand_id
1 'polypeptide(L)'
;MKYINIREEELKNKIAQDYFGFYDCSKIIGNVDFCVTIRENNTIPSEQKSLLWAEAKTGASSIVRSLVQLILTIGKARTFDKFLPPPMLGAFDGEKIAFIPYNEIQDIFYQNDFNWNVAPSDYSTKEFQQIHAKVETTIDRESLLFHYQQDDKELHQFIKQNFVIGKLGLTKTKIDKNNFMVIYNKWLQTVKPTIAVNWDSAKKSGIIDGDFYLADLLSQENATLKEKLFVLLKRDCYELDRNIDAAGFGNHKTAQFNDKQIAHTQFWNRYERPPKEEYWDYIVNRRDLLVPQDIRERKGSFFTPQIWVELSQKYLADVLGENWQDEYTIWDCAAGTGNLLTGLTNKYNIWASTLDKQDVDVMKDRIANGANLLESHVFQFDFLNDEFTKLPAGLQAIINDPEKRKKLVIYINPPYAESNGKVSLTRSDVQISATHKRYAAQLEKVGAELYAQFIARIYFEIPNCFIAEFSKLKLLSGVNSKVFRSYFEAKLEKLFIVPADTFDNVKGTFPIGFFIWNTVIKKKFESFNADVFERDGNLSGSKVFYSYDNERGRINDWLGVFKNKSKENNIGFLMADAPDFQHNNLVCIRSDKPKGHGICFAVNQHSLQVACIYLAVRHCIETTWLNDRDQFLSPNDGWQTDTEFQNDCLTSTLFNSQNRISSNEGVNHWIPFTESEINARDKFASNFMTKFIQGKLKPEASKQMALEEHDLPLQIRTTPLKFSPEAEAVFKAGRELWVYYHQQENCNVNASLYDIRAHFQGRNNKGKMNNKSDDAVYMELIKNLRENIKQLQTKIAPKVFEYGFLK
;
A
#
# COMPACT_ATOMS: atom_id res chain seq x y z
N MET A 1 -16.64 -55.18 -10.37
CA MET A 1 -16.21 -54.11 -9.45
C MET A 1 -15.23 -54.68 -8.44
N LYS A 2 -14.03 -54.09 -8.29
CA LYS A 2 -12.95 -54.59 -7.42
C LYS A 2 -13.15 -54.20 -5.95
N TYR A 3 -13.70 -53.01 -5.69
CA TYR A 3 -13.95 -52.50 -4.34
C TYR A 3 -15.45 -52.27 -4.11
N ILE A 4 -16.07 -53.07 -3.26
CA ILE A 4 -17.54 -53.11 -3.04
C ILE A 4 -17.86 -52.72 -1.59
N ASN A 5 -18.89 -51.90 -1.37
CA ASN A 5 -19.42 -51.51 -0.06
C ASN A 5 -18.41 -50.86 0.90
N ILE A 6 -17.44 -50.14 0.37
CA ILE A 6 -16.46 -49.37 1.15
C ILE A 6 -16.74 -47.86 1.09
N ARG A 7 -16.31 -47.12 2.12
CA ARG A 7 -16.44 -45.66 2.16
C ARG A 7 -15.48 -45.00 1.15
N GLU A 8 -15.78 -43.76 0.73
CA GLU A 8 -14.95 -43.04 -0.25
C GLU A 8 -13.50 -42.87 0.23
N GLU A 9 -13.33 -42.51 1.50
CA GLU A 9 -12.00 -42.39 2.12
C GLU A 9 -11.27 -43.74 2.17
N GLU A 10 -11.99 -44.84 2.37
CA GLU A 10 -11.39 -46.18 2.30
C GLU A 10 -10.97 -46.54 0.87
N LEU A 11 -11.77 -46.14 -0.13
CA LEU A 11 -11.43 -46.30 -1.54
C LEU A 11 -10.19 -45.50 -1.92
N LYS A 12 -10.09 -44.22 -1.54
CA LYS A 12 -8.91 -43.36 -1.76
C LYS A 12 -7.64 -44.02 -1.22
N ASN A 13 -7.70 -44.54 0.00
CA ASN A 13 -6.58 -45.24 0.63
C ASN A 13 -6.19 -46.53 -0.10
N LYS A 14 -7.16 -47.33 -0.55
CA LYS A 14 -6.89 -48.56 -1.33
C LYS A 14 -6.29 -48.25 -2.70
N ILE A 15 -6.79 -47.23 -3.41
CA ILE A 15 -6.21 -46.81 -4.70
C ILE A 15 -4.78 -46.26 -4.52
N ALA A 16 -4.55 -45.47 -3.46
CA ALA A 16 -3.20 -45.03 -3.11
C ALA A 16 -2.26 -46.21 -2.87
N GLN A 17 -2.69 -47.22 -2.12
CA GLN A 17 -1.89 -48.39 -1.80
C GLN A 17 -1.66 -49.30 -3.01
N ASP A 18 -2.71 -49.64 -3.74
CA ASP A 18 -2.68 -50.66 -4.78
C ASP A 18 -1.97 -50.16 -6.05
N TYR A 19 -2.11 -48.88 -6.40
CA TYR A 19 -1.60 -48.35 -7.68
C TYR A 19 -0.56 -47.23 -7.54
N PHE A 20 -0.59 -46.45 -6.46
CA PHE A 20 0.29 -45.30 -6.26
C PHE A 20 1.24 -45.45 -5.06
N GLY A 21 1.49 -46.68 -4.58
CA GLY A 21 2.24 -46.94 -3.35
C GLY A 21 3.68 -46.40 -3.31
N PHE A 22 4.26 -46.05 -4.47
CA PHE A 22 5.58 -45.41 -4.60
C PHE A 22 5.56 -43.88 -4.47
N TYR A 23 4.39 -43.25 -4.43
CA TYR A 23 4.18 -41.79 -4.37
C TYR A 23 3.67 -41.34 -2.99
N ASP A 24 3.60 -40.03 -2.76
CA ASP A 24 2.92 -39.43 -1.61
C ASP A 24 1.50 -39.02 -2.01
N CYS A 25 0.51 -39.69 -1.42
CA CYS A 25 -0.92 -39.45 -1.64
C CYS A 25 -1.63 -38.86 -0.43
N SER A 26 -0.91 -38.43 0.61
CA SER A 26 -1.53 -37.91 1.84
C SER A 26 -1.89 -36.42 1.77
N LYS A 27 -1.47 -35.72 0.72
CA LYS A 27 -1.69 -34.27 0.59
C LYS A 27 -3.01 -33.97 -0.10
N ILE A 28 -3.66 -32.91 0.37
CA ILE A 28 -4.90 -32.39 -0.20
C ILE A 28 -4.59 -31.02 -0.82
N ILE A 29 -4.93 -30.83 -2.10
CA ILE A 29 -4.71 -29.59 -2.84
C ILE A 29 -6.06 -28.90 -3.05
N GLY A 30 -6.30 -27.81 -2.33
CA GLY A 30 -7.59 -27.11 -2.39
C GLY A 30 -8.77 -28.05 -2.07
N ASN A 31 -9.74 -28.11 -2.97
CA ASN A 31 -10.93 -28.98 -2.87
C ASN A 31 -10.81 -30.24 -3.75
N VAL A 32 -9.60 -30.65 -4.13
CA VAL A 32 -9.38 -31.90 -4.90
C VAL A 32 -9.40 -33.10 -3.94
N ASP A 33 -10.17 -34.13 -4.29
CA ASP A 33 -10.36 -35.33 -3.47
C ASP A 33 -9.12 -36.20 -3.30
N PHE A 34 -8.28 -36.29 -4.32
CA PHE A 34 -7.12 -37.17 -4.35
C PHE A 34 -5.95 -36.52 -5.10
N CYS A 35 -4.77 -36.50 -4.48
CA CYS A 35 -3.56 -35.95 -5.09
C CYS A 35 -2.43 -36.97 -5.05
N VAL A 36 -1.65 -37.07 -6.12
CA VAL A 36 -0.42 -37.87 -6.17
C VAL A 36 0.75 -36.92 -6.32
N THR A 37 1.71 -36.97 -5.39
CA THR A 37 2.92 -36.14 -5.39
C THR A 37 4.17 -37.00 -5.24
N ILE A 38 5.34 -36.42 -5.53
CA ILE A 38 6.62 -37.10 -5.34
C ILE A 38 7.00 -37.09 -3.85
N ARG A 39 7.43 -38.24 -3.30
CA ARG A 39 8.00 -38.32 -1.94
C ARG A 39 9.32 -37.54 -1.87
N GLU A 40 9.41 -36.55 -0.99
CA GLU A 40 10.61 -35.71 -0.85
C GLU A 40 11.79 -36.50 -0.26
N ASN A 41 12.96 -36.39 -0.89
CA ASN A 41 14.24 -36.75 -0.28
C ASN A 41 14.92 -35.48 0.25
N ASN A 42 14.67 -35.17 1.53
CA ASN A 42 15.35 -34.28 2.51
C ASN A 42 16.54 -33.34 2.12
N THR A 43 16.68 -32.80 0.90
CA THR A 43 17.88 -32.00 0.57
C THR A 43 17.68 -30.63 -0.06
N ILE A 44 16.49 -30.23 -0.52
CA ILE A 44 16.22 -28.84 -0.94
C ILE A 44 14.73 -28.54 -0.73
N PRO A 45 14.33 -27.40 -0.11
CA PRO A 45 12.93 -26.98 -0.08
C PRO A 45 12.55 -26.48 -1.48
N SER A 46 12.20 -27.39 -2.38
CA SER A 46 11.76 -27.08 -3.75
C SER A 46 10.24 -27.24 -3.85
N GLU A 47 9.59 -26.23 -4.41
CA GLU A 47 8.18 -26.21 -4.84
C GLU A 47 7.67 -27.60 -5.25
N GLN A 48 6.70 -28.09 -4.48
CA GLN A 48 6.25 -29.47 -4.53
C GLN A 48 5.41 -29.75 -5.80
N LYS A 49 5.85 -30.68 -6.64
CA LYS A 49 5.19 -31.00 -7.93
C LYS A 49 4.10 -32.07 -7.76
N SER A 50 2.85 -31.70 -8.04
CA SER A 50 1.73 -32.66 -8.20
C SER A 50 1.86 -33.40 -9.53
N LEU A 51 1.58 -34.71 -9.51
CA LEU A 51 1.54 -35.57 -10.70
C LEU A 51 0.11 -35.91 -11.14
N LEU A 52 -0.81 -36.02 -10.19
CA LEU A 52 -2.24 -36.26 -10.41
C LEU A 52 -3.07 -35.38 -9.49
N TRP A 53 -4.13 -34.79 -10.02
CA TRP A 53 -5.31 -34.39 -9.25
C TRP A 53 -6.48 -35.23 -9.71
N ALA A 54 -7.24 -35.80 -8.79
CA ALA A 54 -8.36 -36.68 -9.12
C ALA A 54 -9.58 -36.49 -8.21
N GLU A 55 -10.75 -36.75 -8.79
CA GLU A 55 -12.03 -36.85 -8.10
C GLU A 55 -12.32 -38.32 -7.76
N ALA A 56 -12.85 -38.59 -6.57
CA ALA A 56 -13.23 -39.94 -6.16
C ALA A 56 -14.75 -40.07 -6.02
N LYS A 57 -15.29 -41.25 -6.32
CA LYS A 57 -16.69 -41.61 -6.04
C LYS A 57 -16.82 -43.03 -5.51
N THR A 58 -17.78 -43.25 -4.62
CA THR A 58 -18.10 -44.61 -4.13
C THR A 58 -18.93 -45.41 -5.12
N GLY A 59 -18.80 -46.74 -5.09
CA GLY A 59 -19.59 -47.65 -5.93
C GLY A 59 -19.22 -47.58 -7.42
N ALA A 60 -20.20 -47.81 -8.30
CA ALA A 60 -20.07 -47.55 -9.74
C ALA A 60 -20.65 -46.16 -10.02
N SER A 61 -19.85 -45.31 -10.65
CA SER A 61 -20.26 -43.97 -11.06
C SER A 61 -19.94 -43.71 -12.54
N SER A 62 -20.40 -42.56 -13.03
CA SER A 62 -19.99 -42.06 -14.34
C SER A 62 -18.66 -41.31 -14.19
N ILE A 63 -17.58 -41.97 -14.59
CA ILE A 63 -16.22 -41.43 -14.53
C ILE A 63 -16.08 -40.11 -15.31
N VAL A 64 -16.72 -40.01 -16.47
CA VAL A 64 -16.75 -38.78 -17.28
C VAL A 64 -17.33 -37.63 -16.46
N ARG A 65 -18.47 -37.83 -15.78
CA ARG A 65 -19.08 -36.79 -14.93
C ARG A 65 -18.19 -36.42 -13.75
N SER A 66 -17.50 -37.38 -13.14
CA SER A 66 -16.54 -37.11 -12.06
C SER A 66 -15.33 -36.30 -12.53
N LEU A 67 -14.84 -36.53 -13.75
CA LEU A 67 -13.80 -35.70 -14.35
C LEU A 67 -14.31 -34.27 -14.66
N VAL A 68 -15.54 -34.13 -15.14
CA VAL A 68 -16.16 -32.81 -15.33
C VAL A 68 -16.26 -32.07 -14.00
N GLN A 69 -16.67 -32.76 -12.93
CA GLN A 69 -16.73 -32.21 -11.58
C GLN A 69 -15.37 -31.70 -11.12
N LEU A 70 -14.31 -32.49 -11.30
CA LEU A 70 -12.95 -32.08 -10.98
C LEU A 70 -12.54 -30.80 -11.71
N ILE A 71 -12.81 -30.72 -13.02
CA ILE A 71 -12.44 -29.57 -13.86
C ILE A 71 -13.20 -28.31 -13.39
N LEU A 72 -14.51 -28.43 -13.12
CA LEU A 72 -15.30 -27.33 -12.57
C LEU A 72 -14.78 -26.88 -11.19
N THR A 73 -14.42 -27.82 -10.33
CA THR A 73 -13.81 -27.54 -9.01
C THR A 73 -12.48 -26.80 -9.15
N ILE A 74 -11.60 -27.25 -10.04
CA ILE A 74 -10.30 -26.63 -10.32
C ILE A 74 -10.48 -25.20 -10.82
N GLY A 75 -11.37 -24.99 -11.80
CA GLY A 75 -11.58 -23.68 -12.42
C GLY A 75 -12.31 -22.69 -11.51
N LYS A 76 -13.33 -23.13 -10.76
CA LYS A 76 -14.02 -22.30 -9.77
C LYS A 76 -13.08 -21.79 -8.68
N ALA A 77 -12.20 -22.64 -8.18
CA ALA A 77 -11.22 -22.26 -7.16
C ALA A 77 -9.96 -21.59 -7.72
N ARG A 78 -9.82 -21.50 -9.05
CA ARG A 78 -8.61 -21.09 -9.77
C ARG A 78 -7.35 -21.74 -9.21
N THR A 79 -7.43 -23.06 -8.99
CA THR A 79 -6.38 -23.82 -8.30
C THR A 79 -5.02 -23.71 -9.02
N PHE A 80 -5.05 -23.55 -10.34
CA PHE A 80 -3.88 -23.35 -11.21
C PHE A 80 -3.15 -22.00 -11.03
N ASP A 81 -3.76 -21.00 -10.39
CA ASP A 81 -3.07 -19.74 -10.07
C ASP A 81 -2.19 -19.87 -8.83
N LYS A 82 -2.53 -20.80 -7.92
CA LYS A 82 -1.85 -21.00 -6.63
C LYS A 82 -0.89 -22.18 -6.65
N PHE A 83 -1.20 -23.21 -7.43
CA PHE A 83 -0.42 -24.44 -7.51
C PHE A 83 -0.09 -24.76 -8.97
N LEU A 84 1.11 -25.29 -9.22
CA LEU A 84 1.49 -25.76 -10.55
C LEU A 84 0.56 -26.93 -10.95
N PRO A 85 -0.17 -26.84 -12.09
CA PRO A 85 -1.04 -27.91 -12.52
C PRO A 85 -0.29 -29.22 -12.75
N PRO A 86 -0.90 -30.37 -12.41
CA PRO A 86 -0.30 -31.67 -12.67
C PRO A 86 -0.30 -31.97 -14.17
N PRO A 87 0.57 -32.87 -14.65
CA PRO A 87 0.51 -33.36 -16.03
C PRO A 87 -0.81 -34.08 -16.37
N MET A 88 -1.43 -34.71 -15.38
CA MET A 88 -2.64 -35.52 -15.54
C MET A 88 -3.71 -35.11 -14.52
N LEU A 89 -4.96 -35.11 -14.97
CA LEU A 89 -6.13 -35.19 -14.10
C LEU A 89 -6.71 -36.61 -14.16
N GLY A 90 -7.55 -36.97 -13.19
CA GLY A 90 -8.20 -38.27 -13.17
C GLY A 90 -9.53 -38.29 -12.45
N ALA A 91 -10.27 -39.39 -12.59
CA ALA A 91 -11.34 -39.73 -11.66
C ALA A 91 -11.43 -41.24 -11.51
N PHE A 92 -11.84 -41.69 -10.33
CA PHE A 92 -11.98 -43.11 -10.05
C PHE A 92 -13.17 -43.45 -9.17
N ASP A 93 -13.66 -44.67 -9.35
CA ASP A 93 -14.70 -45.29 -8.54
C ASP A 93 -14.26 -46.69 -8.05
N GLY A 94 -15.18 -47.50 -7.52
CA GLY A 94 -14.87 -48.86 -7.04
C GLY A 94 -14.60 -49.91 -8.15
N GLU A 95 -14.85 -49.56 -9.41
CA GLU A 95 -14.77 -50.43 -10.57
C GLU A 95 -13.60 -50.08 -11.50
N LYS A 96 -13.32 -48.79 -11.68
CA LYS A 96 -12.49 -48.26 -12.76
C LYS A 96 -11.87 -46.90 -12.42
N ILE A 97 -10.83 -46.53 -13.16
CA ILE A 97 -10.15 -45.23 -13.11
C ILE A 97 -9.95 -44.70 -14.53
N ALA A 98 -10.08 -43.39 -14.72
CA ALA A 98 -9.66 -42.74 -15.96
C ALA A 98 -8.71 -41.57 -15.72
N PHE A 99 -7.94 -41.26 -16.75
CA PHE A 99 -7.01 -40.13 -16.79
C PHE A 99 -7.32 -39.20 -17.95
N ILE A 100 -6.93 -37.94 -17.82
CA ILE A 100 -6.92 -36.98 -18.92
C ILE A 100 -5.67 -36.08 -18.81
N PRO A 101 -4.90 -35.89 -19.90
CA PRO A 101 -3.78 -34.95 -19.88
C PRO A 101 -4.29 -33.52 -19.63
N TYR A 102 -3.66 -32.80 -18.70
CA TYR A 102 -4.10 -31.45 -18.33
C TYR A 102 -4.08 -30.48 -19.52
N ASN A 103 -3.12 -30.63 -20.43
CA ASN A 103 -3.00 -29.79 -21.63
C ASN A 103 -4.16 -29.96 -22.62
N GLU A 104 -4.89 -31.08 -22.61
CA GLU A 104 -6.05 -31.28 -23.51
C GLU A 104 -7.27 -30.48 -23.05
N ILE A 105 -7.34 -30.11 -21.77
CA ILE A 105 -8.44 -29.34 -21.20
C ILE A 105 -8.05 -27.92 -20.79
N GLN A 106 -6.76 -27.57 -20.85
CA GLN A 106 -6.25 -26.34 -20.24
C GLN A 106 -6.86 -25.08 -20.83
N ASP A 107 -7.20 -25.11 -22.11
CA ASP A 107 -7.84 -24.03 -22.85
C ASP A 107 -9.19 -23.65 -22.26
N ILE A 108 -9.93 -24.60 -21.67
CA ILE A 108 -11.21 -24.33 -21.00
C ILE A 108 -11.01 -23.36 -19.83
N PHE A 109 -9.94 -23.51 -19.05
CA PHE A 109 -9.64 -22.62 -17.92
C PHE A 109 -9.40 -21.16 -18.29
N TYR A 110 -9.17 -20.87 -19.58
CA TYR A 110 -8.91 -19.55 -20.11
C TYR A 110 -10.01 -19.04 -21.06
N GLN A 111 -11.18 -19.69 -21.10
CA GLN A 111 -12.32 -19.23 -21.88
C GLN A 111 -13.02 -18.05 -21.20
N ASN A 112 -13.23 -16.98 -21.96
CA ASN A 112 -13.77 -15.71 -21.46
C ASN A 112 -15.29 -15.77 -21.18
N ASP A 113 -16.03 -16.71 -21.76
CA ASP A 113 -17.49 -16.88 -21.61
C ASP A 113 -17.90 -18.09 -20.77
N PHE A 114 -16.97 -18.67 -20.00
CA PHE A 114 -17.21 -19.86 -19.19
C PHE A 114 -17.68 -19.51 -17.77
N ASN A 115 -18.92 -19.88 -17.40
CA ASN A 115 -19.44 -19.63 -16.05
C ASN A 115 -18.92 -20.66 -15.03
N TRP A 116 -17.90 -20.30 -14.24
CA TRP A 116 -17.32 -21.18 -13.21
C TRP A 116 -18.17 -21.36 -11.95
N ASN A 117 -19.26 -20.61 -11.79
CA ASN A 117 -20.13 -20.70 -10.61
C ASN A 117 -21.20 -21.79 -10.72
N VAL A 118 -21.29 -22.49 -11.86
CA VAL A 118 -22.22 -23.62 -12.03
C VAL A 118 -21.96 -24.71 -10.99
N ALA A 119 -23.03 -25.32 -10.50
CA ALA A 119 -22.91 -26.44 -9.58
C ALA A 119 -22.31 -27.66 -10.32
N PRO A 120 -21.25 -28.31 -9.81
CA PRO A 120 -20.67 -29.50 -10.43
C PRO A 120 -21.64 -30.69 -10.57
N SER A 121 -22.77 -30.65 -9.86
CA SER A 121 -23.85 -31.62 -9.92
C SER A 121 -24.98 -31.27 -10.90
N ASP A 122 -24.96 -30.07 -11.51
CA ASP A 122 -25.97 -29.64 -12.48
C ASP A 122 -25.55 -29.97 -13.92
N TYR A 123 -26.01 -31.14 -14.36
CA TYR A 123 -25.71 -31.70 -15.68
C TYR A 123 -26.40 -30.98 -16.85
N SER A 124 -27.30 -30.03 -16.58
CA SER A 124 -28.08 -29.35 -17.61
C SER A 124 -27.41 -28.10 -18.19
N THR A 125 -26.35 -27.63 -17.53
CA THR A 125 -25.66 -26.38 -17.91
C THR A 125 -24.84 -26.52 -19.20
N LYS A 126 -24.70 -25.42 -19.95
CA LYS A 126 -23.88 -25.34 -21.17
C LYS A 126 -22.42 -25.70 -20.85
N GLU A 127 -21.91 -25.17 -19.75
CA GLU A 127 -20.56 -25.39 -19.23
C GLU A 127 -20.29 -26.86 -18.94
N PHE A 128 -21.22 -27.53 -18.25
CA PHE A 128 -21.10 -28.96 -17.96
C PHE A 128 -21.10 -29.78 -19.26
N GLN A 129 -22.04 -29.51 -20.17
CA GLN A 129 -22.13 -30.24 -21.45
C GLN A 129 -20.89 -30.04 -22.32
N GLN A 130 -20.32 -28.83 -22.33
CA GLN A 130 -19.10 -28.52 -23.07
C GLN A 130 -17.89 -29.29 -22.53
N ILE A 131 -17.67 -29.27 -21.21
CA ILE A 131 -16.58 -30.04 -20.59
C ILE A 131 -16.83 -31.53 -20.82
N HIS A 132 -18.06 -32.00 -20.63
CA HIS A 132 -18.42 -33.41 -20.79
C HIS A 132 -18.07 -33.92 -22.18
N ALA A 133 -18.49 -33.22 -23.24
CA ALA A 133 -18.19 -33.60 -24.61
C ALA A 133 -16.67 -33.66 -24.87
N LYS A 134 -15.90 -32.71 -24.31
CA LYS A 134 -14.45 -32.68 -24.48
C LYS A 134 -13.76 -33.82 -23.72
N VAL A 135 -14.17 -34.08 -22.48
CA VAL A 135 -13.63 -35.15 -21.65
C VAL A 135 -13.95 -36.52 -22.27
N GLU A 136 -15.20 -36.75 -22.69
CA GLU A 136 -15.64 -37.99 -23.33
C GLU A 136 -14.84 -38.26 -24.61
N THR A 137 -14.73 -37.26 -25.49
CA THR A 137 -13.93 -37.38 -26.73
C THR A 137 -12.46 -37.68 -26.42
N THR A 138 -11.89 -37.09 -25.36
CA THR A 138 -10.47 -37.29 -25.02
C THR A 138 -10.22 -38.66 -24.43
N ILE A 139 -11.10 -39.16 -23.56
CA ILE A 139 -10.99 -40.50 -22.99
C ILE A 139 -11.09 -41.57 -24.09
N ASP A 140 -12.06 -41.41 -25.00
CA ASP A 140 -12.27 -42.36 -26.11
C ASP A 140 -11.09 -42.35 -27.08
N ARG A 141 -10.57 -41.16 -27.42
CA ARG A 141 -9.43 -41.01 -28.35
C ARG A 141 -8.13 -41.59 -27.78
N GLU A 142 -7.86 -41.34 -26.51
CA GLU A 142 -6.58 -41.69 -25.87
C GLU A 142 -6.63 -43.05 -25.13
N SER A 143 -7.79 -43.72 -25.10
CA SER A 143 -8.00 -45.01 -24.39
C SER A 143 -7.57 -44.97 -22.92
N LEU A 144 -7.93 -43.90 -22.20
CA LEU A 144 -7.45 -43.61 -20.84
C LEU A 144 -8.37 -44.12 -19.72
N LEU A 145 -9.25 -45.08 -20.01
CA LEU A 145 -10.16 -45.71 -19.04
C LEU A 145 -9.68 -47.15 -18.73
N PHE A 146 -9.53 -47.48 -17.46
CA PHE A 146 -9.03 -48.77 -17.00
C PHE A 146 -9.99 -49.40 -15.99
N HIS A 147 -10.46 -50.62 -16.28
CA HIS A 147 -11.25 -51.43 -15.35
C HIS A 147 -10.33 -52.29 -14.49
N TYR A 148 -10.40 -52.14 -13.17
CA TYR A 148 -9.41 -52.77 -12.27
C TYR A 148 -9.36 -54.31 -12.32
N GLN A 149 -10.42 -54.98 -12.77
CA GLN A 149 -10.45 -56.45 -12.87
C GLN A 149 -9.91 -56.95 -14.20
N GLN A 150 -10.00 -56.14 -15.26
CA GLN A 150 -9.67 -56.53 -16.63
C GLN A 150 -8.29 -55.98 -17.03
N ASP A 151 -8.01 -54.74 -16.63
CA ASP A 151 -6.86 -53.95 -17.10
C ASP A 151 -5.83 -53.70 -15.99
N ASP A 152 -5.81 -54.53 -14.94
CA ASP A 152 -4.95 -54.32 -13.76
C ASP A 152 -3.46 -54.20 -14.16
N LYS A 153 -2.99 -55.06 -15.06
CA LYS A 153 -1.59 -55.05 -15.51
C LYS A 153 -1.28 -53.83 -16.37
N GLU A 154 -2.19 -53.49 -17.27
CA GLU A 154 -2.13 -52.36 -18.18
C GLU A 154 -2.13 -51.04 -17.40
N LEU A 155 -2.94 -50.94 -16.35
CA LEU A 155 -2.99 -49.79 -15.44
C LEU A 155 -1.66 -49.62 -14.66
N HIS A 156 -1.11 -50.70 -14.10
CA HIS A 156 0.21 -50.65 -13.45
C HIS A 156 1.31 -50.20 -14.43
N GLN A 157 1.26 -50.70 -15.67
CA GLN A 157 2.19 -50.29 -16.71
C GLN A 157 2.01 -48.83 -17.11
N PHE A 158 0.76 -48.38 -17.28
CA PHE A 158 0.42 -47.00 -17.60
C PHE A 158 0.93 -46.04 -16.52
N ILE A 159 0.67 -46.32 -15.24
CA ILE A 159 1.14 -45.50 -14.13
C ILE A 159 2.67 -45.48 -14.10
N LYS A 160 3.32 -46.65 -14.23
CA LYS A 160 4.78 -46.75 -14.27
C LYS A 160 5.40 -45.97 -15.43
N GLN A 161 4.73 -45.82 -16.57
CA GLN A 161 5.23 -45.13 -17.74
C GLN A 161 4.95 -43.62 -17.74
N ASN A 162 3.80 -43.20 -17.21
CA ASN A 162 3.32 -41.82 -17.28
C ASN A 162 3.57 -41.01 -16.00
N PHE A 163 3.82 -41.68 -14.85
CA PHE A 163 4.09 -41.04 -13.56
C PHE A 163 5.57 -41.15 -13.15
N VAL A 164 6.50 -41.25 -14.10
CA VAL A 164 7.94 -41.51 -13.85
C VAL A 164 8.63 -40.35 -13.12
N ILE A 165 9.18 -40.64 -11.93
CA ILE A 165 10.15 -39.80 -11.22
C ILE A 165 11.43 -39.71 -12.06
N GLY A 166 11.77 -38.50 -12.53
CA GLY A 166 13.01 -38.23 -13.28
C GLY A 166 12.87 -38.04 -14.79
N LYS A 167 11.72 -38.36 -15.42
CA LYS A 167 11.44 -37.95 -16.82
C LYS A 167 10.98 -36.49 -16.95
N LEU A 168 10.45 -35.92 -15.86
CA LEU A 168 10.03 -34.51 -15.75
C LEU A 168 11.19 -33.50 -15.63
N GLY A 169 12.44 -33.97 -15.67
CA GLY A 169 13.63 -33.12 -15.79
C GLY A 169 14.03 -32.78 -17.22
N LEU A 170 13.35 -33.32 -18.24
CA LEU A 170 13.75 -33.19 -19.64
C LEU A 170 12.65 -32.67 -20.60
N THR A 171 11.37 -32.69 -20.21
CA THR A 171 10.32 -32.04 -21.01
C THR A 171 10.20 -30.58 -20.62
N LYS A 172 10.82 -29.74 -21.43
CA LYS A 172 10.70 -28.29 -21.39
C LYS A 172 9.25 -27.84 -21.63
N THR A 173 8.76 -26.86 -20.88
CA THR A 173 7.43 -26.24 -21.08
C THR A 173 7.39 -25.46 -22.39
N LYS A 174 6.45 -25.77 -23.29
CA LYS A 174 6.27 -25.07 -24.56
C LYS A 174 5.83 -23.62 -24.37
N ILE A 175 6.39 -22.71 -25.17
CA ILE A 175 6.05 -21.28 -25.15
C ILE A 175 5.11 -20.95 -26.31
N ASP A 176 4.03 -20.22 -26.04
CA ASP A 176 3.02 -19.80 -27.00
C ASP A 176 2.54 -18.35 -26.79
N LYS A 177 1.53 -17.93 -27.57
CA LYS A 177 0.96 -16.56 -27.53
C LYS A 177 0.33 -16.19 -26.18
N ASN A 178 0.00 -17.16 -25.34
CA ASN A 178 -0.76 -16.94 -24.11
C ASN A 178 0.14 -17.00 -22.87
N ASN A 179 1.24 -17.76 -22.91
CA ASN A 179 2.11 -17.95 -21.76
C ASN A 179 3.44 -17.16 -21.81
N PHE A 180 3.82 -16.59 -22.96
CA PHE A 180 5.12 -15.90 -23.11
C PHE A 180 5.29 -14.71 -22.15
N MET A 181 4.19 -14.05 -21.74
CA MET A 181 4.17 -12.96 -20.78
C MET A 181 4.44 -13.43 -19.35
N VAL A 182 3.87 -14.57 -18.94
CA VAL A 182 4.11 -15.16 -17.62
C VAL A 182 5.56 -15.61 -17.51
N ILE A 183 6.12 -16.15 -18.58
CA ILE A 183 7.52 -16.58 -18.65
C ILE A 183 8.45 -15.37 -18.63
N TYR A 184 8.11 -14.28 -19.31
CA TYR A 184 8.82 -13.00 -19.22
C TYR A 184 8.89 -12.49 -17.77
N ASN A 185 7.77 -12.48 -17.03
CA ASN A 185 7.77 -12.06 -15.62
C ASN A 185 8.69 -12.92 -14.75
N LYS A 186 8.74 -14.23 -14.98
CA LYS A 186 9.68 -15.12 -14.29
C LYS A 186 11.12 -14.85 -14.69
N TRP A 187 11.37 -14.55 -15.97
CA TRP A 187 12.69 -14.19 -16.49
C TRP A 187 13.20 -12.88 -15.87
N LEU A 188 12.32 -11.88 -15.66
CA LEU A 188 12.63 -10.62 -14.98
C LEU A 188 13.17 -10.80 -13.55
N GLN A 189 12.69 -11.81 -12.83
CA GLN A 189 13.11 -12.06 -11.44
C GLN A 189 14.36 -12.91 -11.34
N THR A 190 14.67 -13.69 -12.38
CA THR A 190 15.70 -14.73 -12.30
C THR A 190 16.92 -14.43 -13.17
N VAL A 191 16.70 -14.12 -14.44
CA VAL A 191 17.78 -13.91 -15.41
C VAL A 191 18.20 -12.45 -15.46
N LYS A 192 17.26 -11.51 -15.55
CA LYS A 192 17.55 -10.07 -15.66
C LYS A 192 18.54 -9.54 -14.60
N PRO A 193 18.46 -9.88 -13.30
CA PRO A 193 19.38 -9.37 -12.28
C PRO A 193 20.84 -9.78 -12.51
N THR A 194 21.07 -10.83 -13.31
CA THR A 194 22.40 -11.37 -13.60
C THR A 194 23.07 -10.71 -14.80
N ILE A 195 22.35 -9.92 -15.61
CA ILE A 195 22.89 -9.28 -16.80
C ILE A 195 23.61 -7.99 -16.40
N ALA A 196 24.85 -7.83 -16.85
CA ALA A 196 25.74 -6.70 -16.56
C ALA A 196 25.37 -5.46 -17.39
N VAL A 197 24.18 -4.91 -17.17
CA VAL A 197 23.63 -3.73 -17.87
C VAL A 197 23.21 -2.67 -16.87
N ASN A 198 23.60 -1.42 -17.13
CA ASN A 198 22.96 -0.27 -16.48
C ASN A 198 21.60 -0.01 -17.16
N TRP A 199 20.55 -0.53 -16.56
CA TRP A 199 19.19 -0.50 -17.12
C TRP A 199 18.66 0.93 -17.35
N ASP A 200 19.02 1.89 -16.50
CA ASP A 200 18.61 3.29 -16.66
C ASP A 200 19.22 3.93 -17.91
N SER A 201 20.48 3.62 -18.20
CA SER A 201 21.17 4.10 -19.40
C SER A 201 20.69 3.39 -20.66
N ALA A 202 20.48 2.06 -20.61
CA ALA A 202 19.98 1.30 -21.74
C ALA A 202 18.59 1.78 -22.21
N LYS A 203 17.68 2.05 -21.25
CA LYS A 203 16.35 2.59 -21.52
C LYS A 203 16.38 3.94 -22.24
N LYS A 204 17.32 4.84 -21.90
CA LYS A 204 17.49 6.14 -22.58
C LYS A 204 17.92 6.00 -24.04
N SER A 205 18.54 4.88 -24.40
CA SER A 205 18.95 4.55 -25.77
C SER A 205 17.90 3.73 -26.53
N GLY A 206 16.69 3.56 -25.99
CA GLY A 206 15.59 2.85 -26.63
C GLY A 206 15.58 1.33 -26.47
N ILE A 207 16.54 0.78 -25.72
CA ILE A 207 16.67 -0.66 -25.44
C ILE A 207 16.02 -0.97 -24.09
N ILE A 208 15.09 -1.93 -24.06
CA ILE A 208 14.35 -2.36 -22.86
C ILE A 208 14.73 -3.80 -22.50
N ASP A 209 14.45 -4.24 -21.26
CA ASP A 209 14.73 -5.62 -20.86
C ASP A 209 13.91 -6.66 -21.65
N GLY A 210 12.73 -6.29 -22.19
CA GLY A 210 12.00 -7.07 -23.18
C GLY A 210 12.82 -7.41 -24.42
N ASP A 211 13.75 -6.55 -24.86
CA ASP A 211 14.63 -6.84 -26.01
C ASP A 211 15.62 -7.97 -25.70
N PHE A 212 16.12 -8.03 -24.46
CA PHE A 212 16.98 -9.12 -23.99
C PHE A 212 16.20 -10.42 -23.84
N TYR A 213 14.97 -10.35 -23.32
CA TYR A 213 14.09 -11.52 -23.26
C TYR A 213 13.73 -12.06 -24.65
N LEU A 214 13.45 -11.19 -25.62
CA LEU A 214 13.21 -11.61 -27.02
C LEU A 214 14.45 -12.24 -27.64
N ALA A 215 15.64 -11.69 -27.38
CA ALA A 215 16.90 -12.25 -27.83
C ALA A 215 17.11 -13.67 -27.28
N ASP A 216 16.82 -13.87 -25.99
CA ASP A 216 16.85 -15.18 -25.34
C ASP A 216 15.78 -16.12 -25.91
N LEU A 217 14.54 -15.65 -26.01
CA LEU A 217 13.38 -16.46 -26.38
C LEU A 217 13.49 -16.97 -27.82
N LEU A 218 13.98 -16.13 -28.73
CA LEU A 218 14.15 -16.44 -30.15
C LEU A 218 15.58 -16.89 -30.45
N SER A 219 16.14 -17.76 -29.61
CA SER A 219 17.48 -18.31 -29.76
C SER A 219 17.49 -19.84 -29.77
N GLN A 220 18.48 -20.38 -30.47
CA GLN A 220 18.85 -21.80 -30.43
C GLN A 220 20.36 -21.89 -30.13
N GLU A 221 20.76 -22.79 -29.24
CA GLU A 221 22.16 -22.92 -28.79
C GLU A 221 22.79 -21.60 -28.29
N ASN A 222 21.98 -20.78 -27.61
CA ASN A 222 22.32 -19.42 -27.17
C ASN A 222 22.77 -18.50 -28.33
N ALA A 223 22.30 -18.74 -29.55
CA ALA A 223 22.43 -17.85 -30.68
C ALA A 223 21.04 -17.39 -31.11
N THR A 224 20.77 -16.08 -31.03
CA THR A 224 19.50 -15.51 -31.51
C THR A 224 19.35 -15.74 -33.01
N LEU A 225 18.20 -16.28 -33.41
CA LEU A 225 17.88 -16.66 -34.79
C LEU A 225 17.38 -15.48 -35.63
N LYS A 226 16.77 -14.47 -34.99
CA LYS A 226 16.19 -13.30 -35.67
C LYS A 226 17.14 -12.10 -35.60
N GLU A 227 17.97 -11.93 -36.64
CA GLU A 227 19.02 -10.88 -36.68
C GLU A 227 18.49 -9.43 -36.60
N LYS A 228 17.20 -9.22 -36.89
CA LYS A 228 16.53 -7.91 -36.86
C LYS A 228 16.17 -7.42 -35.45
N LEU A 229 16.40 -8.21 -34.38
CA LEU A 229 16.13 -7.77 -33.01
C LEU A 229 17.13 -6.70 -32.54
N PHE A 230 16.72 -5.84 -31.61
CA PHE A 230 17.57 -4.78 -31.05
C PHE A 230 18.76 -5.32 -30.25
N VAL A 231 18.59 -6.50 -29.65
CA VAL A 231 19.61 -7.22 -28.88
C VAL A 231 19.72 -8.64 -29.45
N LEU A 232 20.94 -9.16 -29.56
CA LEU A 232 21.20 -10.55 -29.94
C LEU A 232 21.97 -11.27 -28.84
N LEU A 233 21.55 -12.48 -28.49
CA LEU A 233 22.32 -13.40 -27.67
C LEU A 233 23.35 -14.11 -28.57
N LYS A 234 24.63 -14.05 -28.15
CA LYS A 234 25.78 -14.69 -28.80
C LYS A 234 26.55 -15.51 -27.76
N ARG A 235 26.16 -16.77 -27.61
CA ARG A 235 26.72 -17.74 -26.65
C ARG A 235 26.59 -17.27 -25.20
N ASP A 236 27.59 -16.54 -24.70
CA ASP A 236 27.75 -16.11 -23.31
C ASP A 236 27.62 -14.60 -23.11
N CYS A 237 27.32 -13.84 -24.16
CA CYS A 237 27.08 -12.40 -24.07
C CYS A 237 25.95 -11.93 -24.98
N TYR A 238 25.48 -10.71 -24.73
CA TYR A 238 24.54 -10.00 -25.59
C TYR A 238 25.27 -8.98 -26.46
N GLU A 239 24.93 -8.90 -27.73
CA GLU A 239 25.40 -7.92 -28.70
C GLU A 239 24.27 -6.92 -29.03
N LEU A 240 24.59 -5.63 -28.98
CA LEU A 240 23.65 -4.53 -29.24
C LEU A 240 24.35 -3.34 -29.93
N ASP A 241 23.58 -2.38 -30.42
CA ASP A 241 24.08 -1.15 -31.07
C ASP A 241 25.06 -1.44 -32.24
N ARG A 242 24.59 -2.32 -33.15
CA ARG A 242 25.35 -2.85 -34.28
C ARG A 242 25.28 -1.86 -35.45
N ASN A 243 26.35 -1.10 -35.67
CA ASN A 243 26.45 -0.13 -36.76
C ASN A 243 27.77 -0.32 -37.54
N ILE A 244 27.82 0.15 -38.78
CA ILE A 244 29.05 0.20 -39.57
C ILE A 244 29.56 1.64 -39.53
N ASP A 245 30.81 1.84 -39.14
CA ASP A 245 31.41 3.17 -39.14
C ASP A 245 31.70 3.68 -40.56
N ALA A 246 32.10 4.95 -40.68
CA ALA A 246 32.37 5.57 -41.98
C ALA A 246 33.53 4.91 -42.77
N ALA A 247 34.34 4.07 -42.12
CA ALA A 247 35.44 3.33 -42.72
C ALA A 247 35.10 1.88 -43.07
N GLY A 248 33.86 1.44 -42.81
CA GLY A 248 33.38 0.09 -43.13
C GLY A 248 33.63 -0.94 -42.02
N PHE A 249 34.10 -0.54 -40.83
CA PHE A 249 34.27 -1.45 -39.70
C PHE A 249 32.97 -1.57 -38.89
N GLY A 250 32.62 -2.80 -38.51
CA GLY A 250 31.49 -3.07 -37.63
C GLY A 250 31.80 -2.68 -36.19
N ASN A 251 30.97 -1.80 -35.63
CA ASN A 251 30.99 -1.43 -34.22
C ASN A 251 29.78 -2.05 -33.50
N HIS A 252 30.01 -2.63 -32.33
CA HIS A 252 28.96 -3.22 -31.50
C HIS A 252 29.32 -3.08 -30.01
N LYS A 253 28.29 -3.06 -29.16
CA LYS A 253 28.42 -3.09 -27.70
C LYS A 253 28.06 -4.47 -27.19
N THR A 254 28.73 -4.89 -26.12
CA THR A 254 28.47 -6.19 -25.48
C THR A 254 28.00 -6.03 -24.04
N ALA A 255 27.03 -6.84 -23.62
CA ALA A 255 26.66 -7.02 -22.22
C ALA A 255 26.89 -8.47 -21.78
N GLN A 256 27.52 -8.64 -20.62
CA GLN A 256 27.93 -9.95 -20.07
C GLN A 256 26.95 -10.44 -19.00
N PHE A 257 27.06 -11.70 -18.58
CA PHE A 257 26.38 -12.21 -17.38
C PHE A 257 27.32 -12.19 -16.18
N ASN A 258 26.95 -11.50 -15.10
CA ASN A 258 27.70 -11.41 -13.85
C ASN A 258 27.90 -12.78 -13.19
N ASP A 259 26.96 -13.70 -13.40
CA ASP A 259 26.95 -15.04 -12.81
C ASP A 259 27.48 -16.12 -13.78
N LYS A 260 28.03 -15.73 -14.93
CA LYS A 260 28.48 -16.67 -15.99
C LYS A 260 27.35 -17.59 -16.50
N GLN A 261 26.14 -17.06 -16.67
CA GLN A 261 24.96 -17.74 -17.23
C GLN A 261 24.36 -18.86 -16.37
N ILE A 262 24.65 -18.93 -15.07
CA ILE A 262 24.08 -19.97 -14.20
C ILE A 262 22.55 -19.84 -14.15
N ALA A 263 22.03 -18.66 -13.83
CA ALA A 263 20.59 -18.40 -13.74
C ALA A 263 19.92 -18.51 -15.10
N HIS A 264 20.55 -17.99 -16.15
CA HIS A 264 20.07 -18.11 -17.53
C HIS A 264 19.91 -19.58 -17.96
N THR A 265 20.92 -20.42 -17.73
CA THR A 265 20.90 -21.84 -18.09
C THR A 265 19.85 -22.60 -17.29
N GLN A 266 19.79 -22.40 -15.98
CA GLN A 266 18.76 -23.00 -15.12
C GLN A 266 17.35 -22.57 -15.54
N PHE A 267 17.18 -21.31 -15.95
CA PHE A 267 15.91 -20.79 -16.41
C PHE A 267 15.44 -21.49 -17.69
N TRP A 268 16.28 -21.48 -18.73
CA TRP A 268 15.92 -22.00 -20.06
C TRP A 268 15.94 -23.53 -20.16
N ASN A 269 16.50 -24.24 -19.17
CA ASN A 269 16.30 -25.68 -19.03
C ASN A 269 14.85 -26.06 -18.69
N ARG A 270 14.02 -25.11 -18.25
CA ARG A 270 12.61 -25.33 -17.91
C ARG A 270 11.64 -25.09 -19.07
N TYR A 271 12.05 -24.37 -20.11
CA TYR A 271 11.16 -23.90 -21.18
C TYR A 271 11.71 -24.22 -22.58
N GLU A 272 10.81 -24.54 -23.52
CA GLU A 272 11.17 -24.90 -24.89
C GLU A 272 11.32 -23.61 -25.69
N ARG A 273 12.55 -23.34 -26.11
CA ARG A 273 12.90 -22.21 -26.97
C ARG A 273 13.70 -22.67 -28.19
N PRO A 274 13.50 -22.06 -29.37
CA PRO A 274 12.49 -21.03 -29.65
C PRO A 274 11.05 -21.59 -29.66
N PRO A 275 10.02 -20.74 -29.46
CA PRO A 275 8.61 -21.13 -29.67
C PRO A 275 8.37 -21.53 -31.13
N LYS A 276 7.18 -22.06 -31.46
CA LYS A 276 6.82 -22.33 -32.87
C LYS A 276 6.95 -21.07 -33.73
N GLU A 277 7.48 -21.22 -34.94
CA GLU A 277 7.78 -20.10 -35.85
C GLU A 277 6.56 -19.21 -36.15
N GLU A 278 5.37 -19.80 -36.25
CA GLU A 278 4.08 -19.09 -36.39
C GLU A 278 3.77 -18.08 -35.26
N TYR A 279 4.46 -18.16 -34.12
CA TYR A 279 4.28 -17.21 -33.00
C TYR A 279 5.31 -16.09 -33.00
N TRP A 280 6.38 -16.19 -33.81
CA TRP A 280 7.51 -15.26 -33.72
C TRP A 280 7.12 -13.84 -34.07
N ASP A 281 6.39 -13.64 -35.17
CA ASP A 281 5.97 -12.29 -35.57
C ASP A 281 4.95 -11.71 -34.60
N TYR A 282 4.03 -12.54 -34.06
CA TYR A 282 3.11 -12.09 -33.01
C TYR A 282 3.87 -11.61 -31.75
N ILE A 283 4.80 -12.42 -31.24
CA ILE A 283 5.54 -12.13 -30.01
C ILE A 283 6.46 -10.90 -30.20
N VAL A 284 7.10 -10.76 -31.37
CA VAL A 284 7.95 -9.61 -31.70
C VAL A 284 7.12 -8.35 -31.92
N ASN A 285 5.97 -8.44 -32.59
CA ASN A 285 5.07 -7.29 -32.80
C ASN A 285 4.38 -6.85 -31.51
N ARG A 286 4.28 -7.74 -30.50
CA ARG A 286 3.81 -7.43 -29.14
C ARG A 286 4.94 -7.02 -28.18
N ARG A 287 6.05 -6.48 -28.69
CA ARG A 287 7.14 -5.88 -27.88
C ARG A 287 6.63 -4.88 -26.84
N ASP A 288 5.53 -4.18 -27.13
CA ASP A 288 4.81 -3.27 -26.22
C ASP A 288 4.24 -3.96 -24.97
N LEU A 289 3.98 -5.28 -25.02
CA LEU A 289 3.59 -6.07 -23.86
C LEU A 289 4.77 -6.40 -22.96
N LEU A 290 5.98 -6.57 -23.52
CA LEU A 290 7.23 -6.89 -22.83
C LEU A 290 7.92 -5.64 -22.29
N VAL A 291 7.11 -4.79 -21.68
CA VAL A 291 7.53 -3.52 -21.11
C VAL A 291 7.42 -3.65 -19.59
N PRO A 292 8.46 -3.29 -18.84
CA PRO A 292 8.41 -3.30 -17.39
C PRO A 292 7.19 -2.56 -16.86
N GLN A 293 6.57 -3.08 -15.79
CA GLN A 293 5.39 -2.48 -15.18
C GLN A 293 5.62 -0.97 -14.90
N ASP A 294 6.86 -0.58 -14.57
CA ASP A 294 7.33 0.81 -14.37
C ASP A 294 7.26 1.76 -15.58
N ILE A 295 7.14 1.23 -16.80
CA ILE A 295 6.98 2.05 -18.02
C ILE A 295 5.50 2.16 -18.44
N ARG A 296 4.63 1.20 -18.05
CA ARG A 296 3.17 1.43 -18.03
C ARG A 296 2.78 2.41 -16.92
N GLU A 297 3.60 2.52 -15.88
CA GLU A 297 3.47 3.46 -14.75
C GLU A 297 3.97 4.89 -15.04
N ARG A 298 4.32 5.25 -16.29
CA ARG A 298 4.76 6.60 -16.67
C ARG A 298 3.88 7.31 -17.70
N LYS A 299 2.57 7.08 -17.62
CA LYS A 299 1.58 8.11 -17.98
C LYS A 299 0.46 8.15 -16.95
N GLY A 300 0.71 8.83 -15.83
CA GLY A 300 -0.30 9.50 -15.01
C GLY A 300 -1.48 8.72 -14.40
N SER A 301 -1.65 7.43 -14.65
CA SER A 301 -2.77 6.65 -14.12
C SER A 301 -2.43 6.08 -12.73
N PHE A 302 -3.23 6.48 -11.74
CA PHE A 302 -3.15 5.96 -10.37
C PHE A 302 -3.70 4.52 -10.38
N PHE A 303 -2.87 3.53 -10.07
CA PHE A 303 -3.27 2.11 -10.04
C PHE A 303 -3.83 1.73 -8.67
N THR A 304 -5.00 1.10 -8.63
CA THR A 304 -5.58 0.52 -7.41
C THR A 304 -5.13 -0.94 -7.27
N PRO A 305 -4.40 -1.30 -6.19
CA PRO A 305 -3.98 -2.69 -5.95
C PRO A 305 -5.16 -3.68 -5.89
N GLN A 306 -4.99 -4.84 -6.51
CA GLN A 306 -6.04 -5.86 -6.63
C GLN A 306 -6.62 -6.31 -5.28
N ILE A 307 -5.78 -6.44 -4.25
CA ILE A 307 -6.22 -6.79 -2.89
C ILE A 307 -7.24 -5.79 -2.32
N TRP A 308 -7.08 -4.49 -2.63
CA TRP A 308 -8.02 -3.45 -2.21
C TRP A 308 -9.25 -3.39 -3.11
N VAL A 309 -9.12 -3.70 -4.40
CA VAL A 309 -10.26 -3.87 -5.30
C VAL A 309 -11.19 -4.97 -4.76
N GLU A 310 -10.66 -6.15 -4.48
CA GLU A 310 -11.44 -7.27 -3.95
C GLU A 310 -12.10 -6.94 -2.60
N LEU A 311 -11.35 -6.31 -1.68
CA LEU A 311 -11.87 -5.90 -0.39
C LEU A 311 -12.99 -4.85 -0.53
N SER A 312 -12.83 -3.86 -1.40
CA SER A 312 -13.86 -2.84 -1.65
C SER A 312 -15.14 -3.39 -2.26
N GLN A 313 -15.05 -4.38 -3.15
CA GLN A 313 -16.21 -5.07 -3.71
C GLN A 313 -16.93 -5.93 -2.66
N LYS A 314 -16.20 -6.53 -1.72
CA LYS A 314 -16.81 -7.19 -0.55
C LYS A 314 -17.59 -6.20 0.31
N TYR A 315 -17.02 -5.02 0.59
CA TYR A 315 -17.72 -3.97 1.35
C TYR A 315 -18.97 -3.46 0.63
N LEU A 316 -18.92 -3.37 -0.71
CA LEU A 316 -20.10 -3.05 -1.52
C LEU A 316 -21.19 -4.12 -1.39
N ALA A 317 -20.84 -5.41 -1.45
CA ALA A 317 -21.78 -6.50 -1.24
C ALA A 317 -22.39 -6.48 0.18
N ASP A 318 -21.59 -6.16 1.20
CA ASP A 318 -22.07 -6.05 2.59
C ASP A 318 -23.13 -4.93 2.76
N VAL A 319 -23.06 -3.86 1.96
CA VAL A 319 -23.99 -2.72 2.03
C VAL A 319 -25.18 -2.88 1.10
N LEU A 320 -24.96 -3.39 -0.12
CA LEU A 320 -25.94 -3.39 -1.20
C LEU A 320 -26.58 -4.77 -1.43
N GLY A 321 -26.08 -5.82 -0.77
CA GLY A 321 -26.54 -7.21 -0.91
C GLY A 321 -25.70 -8.01 -1.92
N GLU A 322 -25.81 -9.33 -1.89
CA GLU A 322 -24.98 -10.25 -2.71
C GLU A 322 -25.20 -10.06 -4.23
N ASN A 323 -26.41 -9.68 -4.64
CA ASN A 323 -26.78 -9.48 -6.04
C ASN A 323 -26.57 -8.05 -6.55
N TRP A 324 -25.82 -7.22 -5.82
CA TRP A 324 -25.70 -5.79 -6.11
C TRP A 324 -25.19 -5.50 -7.54
N GLN A 325 -24.37 -6.38 -8.13
CA GLN A 325 -23.84 -6.19 -9.49
C GLN A 325 -24.92 -6.30 -10.57
N ASP A 326 -26.02 -7.01 -10.31
CA ASP A 326 -27.17 -7.12 -11.21
C ASP A 326 -28.20 -6.02 -10.95
N GLU A 327 -28.35 -5.62 -9.69
CA GLU A 327 -29.34 -4.62 -9.28
C GLU A 327 -28.88 -3.17 -9.48
N TYR A 328 -27.57 -2.92 -9.47
CA TYR A 328 -26.99 -1.58 -9.51
C TYR A 328 -26.18 -1.35 -10.78
N THR A 329 -26.32 -0.17 -11.36
CA THR A 329 -25.37 0.37 -12.34
C THR A 329 -24.15 0.90 -11.62
N ILE A 330 -22.97 0.61 -12.15
CA ILE A 330 -21.67 1.07 -11.66
C ILE A 330 -21.10 2.06 -12.67
N TRP A 331 -20.63 3.20 -12.19
CA TRP A 331 -19.85 4.12 -13.00
C TRP A 331 -18.55 4.50 -12.30
N ASP A 332 -17.42 4.14 -12.90
CA ASP A 332 -16.12 4.69 -12.55
C ASP A 332 -15.81 5.88 -13.45
N CYS A 333 -15.92 7.09 -12.88
CA CYS A 333 -15.70 8.33 -13.62
C CYS A 333 -14.24 8.83 -13.64
N ALA A 334 -13.30 8.05 -13.06
CA ALA A 334 -11.86 8.26 -13.15
C ALA A 334 -11.13 6.91 -13.33
N ALA A 335 -11.59 6.11 -14.29
CA ALA A 335 -11.26 4.69 -14.37
C ALA A 335 -9.78 4.37 -14.62
N GLY A 336 -9.02 5.34 -15.13
CA GLY A 336 -7.68 5.09 -15.65
C GLY A 336 -7.72 3.92 -16.64
N THR A 337 -6.87 2.92 -16.44
CA THR A 337 -6.87 1.70 -17.27
C THR A 337 -7.88 0.62 -16.85
N GLY A 338 -8.81 0.94 -15.94
CA GLY A 338 -9.94 0.09 -15.56
C GLY A 338 -9.65 -0.93 -14.44
N ASN A 339 -8.59 -0.74 -13.64
CA ASN A 339 -8.19 -1.74 -12.64
C ASN A 339 -9.20 -1.92 -11.51
N LEU A 340 -9.86 -0.83 -11.09
CA LEU A 340 -10.90 -0.86 -10.06
C LEU A 340 -12.12 -1.72 -10.48
N LEU A 341 -12.35 -1.86 -11.78
CA LEU A 341 -13.47 -2.61 -12.35
C LEU A 341 -13.18 -4.11 -12.49
N THR A 342 -11.95 -4.56 -12.17
CA THR A 342 -11.55 -5.96 -12.25
C THR A 342 -12.35 -6.81 -11.26
N GLY A 343 -12.86 -7.96 -11.70
CA GLY A 343 -13.66 -8.87 -10.86
C GLY A 343 -15.17 -8.63 -10.89
N LEU A 344 -15.62 -7.51 -11.48
CA LEU A 344 -17.04 -7.28 -11.73
C LEU A 344 -17.56 -8.20 -12.86
N THR A 345 -18.77 -8.71 -12.69
CA THR A 345 -19.33 -9.83 -13.44
C THR A 345 -20.41 -9.42 -14.45
N ASN A 346 -21.18 -8.37 -14.17
CA ASN A 346 -22.22 -7.89 -15.08
C ASN A 346 -21.76 -6.69 -15.91
N LYS A 347 -21.09 -6.95 -17.04
CA LYS A 347 -20.58 -5.91 -17.95
C LYS A 347 -21.63 -4.92 -18.49
N TYR A 348 -22.92 -5.29 -18.49
CA TYR A 348 -24.01 -4.42 -18.95
C TYR A 348 -24.33 -3.31 -17.95
N ASN A 349 -23.94 -3.48 -16.69
CA ASN A 349 -24.13 -2.50 -15.64
C ASN A 349 -22.90 -1.63 -15.40
N ILE A 350 -21.78 -1.87 -16.08
CA ILE A 350 -20.52 -1.17 -15.81
C ILE A 350 -20.26 -0.08 -16.86
N TRP A 351 -20.02 1.14 -16.39
CA TRP A 351 -19.58 2.29 -17.17
C TRP A 351 -18.20 2.75 -16.70
N ALA A 352 -17.32 3.09 -17.64
CA ALA A 352 -15.97 3.54 -17.34
C ALA A 352 -15.63 4.78 -18.17
N SER A 353 -15.20 5.84 -17.49
CA SER A 353 -14.70 7.03 -18.16
C SER A 353 -13.43 7.56 -17.51
N THR A 354 -12.58 8.17 -18.33
CA THR A 354 -11.32 8.78 -17.89
C THR A 354 -10.96 9.95 -18.80
N LEU A 355 -10.10 10.84 -18.30
CA LEU A 355 -9.63 12.02 -19.02
C LEU A 355 -8.69 11.67 -20.18
N ASP A 356 -7.77 10.71 -19.98
CA ASP A 356 -6.76 10.34 -21.00
C ASP A 356 -7.35 9.37 -22.02
N LYS A 357 -7.29 9.75 -23.30
CA LYS A 357 -7.71 8.91 -24.42
C LYS A 357 -6.93 7.59 -24.49
N GLN A 358 -5.66 7.58 -24.08
CA GLN A 358 -4.84 6.37 -24.08
C GLN A 358 -5.33 5.35 -23.07
N ASP A 359 -5.78 5.80 -21.89
CA ASP A 359 -6.35 4.91 -20.88
C ASP A 359 -7.65 4.25 -21.38
N VAL A 360 -8.48 5.01 -22.12
CA VAL A 360 -9.65 4.48 -22.85
C VAL A 360 -9.23 3.42 -23.87
N ASP A 361 -8.21 3.70 -24.67
CA ASP A 361 -7.72 2.77 -25.69
C ASP A 361 -7.13 1.50 -25.07
N VAL A 362 -6.45 1.60 -23.92
CA VAL A 362 -5.98 0.45 -23.13
C VAL A 362 -7.15 -0.39 -22.62
N MET A 363 -8.21 0.23 -22.09
CA MET A 363 -9.40 -0.51 -21.67
C MET A 363 -10.08 -1.21 -22.86
N LYS A 364 -10.14 -0.56 -24.03
CA LYS A 364 -10.68 -1.17 -25.26
C LYS A 364 -9.83 -2.34 -25.76
N ASP A 365 -8.50 -2.23 -25.70
CA ASP A 365 -7.61 -3.36 -26.00
C ASP A 365 -7.83 -4.51 -25.00
N ARG A 366 -7.95 -4.21 -23.69
CA ARG A 366 -8.30 -5.23 -22.68
C ARG A 366 -9.62 -5.92 -23.00
N ILE A 367 -10.65 -5.19 -23.44
CA ILE A 367 -11.94 -5.75 -23.87
C ILE A 367 -11.77 -6.68 -25.07
N ALA A 368 -11.04 -6.24 -26.10
CA ALA A 368 -10.73 -7.06 -27.26
C ALA A 368 -9.97 -8.35 -26.88
N ASN A 369 -9.26 -8.32 -25.75
CA ASN A 369 -8.53 -9.45 -25.18
C ASN A 369 -9.25 -10.15 -24.01
N GLY A 370 -10.56 -9.92 -23.81
CA GLY A 370 -11.39 -10.70 -22.88
C GLY A 370 -11.79 -10.03 -21.56
N ALA A 371 -11.45 -8.76 -21.33
CA ALA A 371 -11.92 -8.05 -20.14
C ALA A 371 -13.45 -7.88 -20.16
N ASN A 372 -14.07 -8.07 -19.00
CA ASN A 372 -15.52 -8.09 -18.83
C ASN A 372 -16.13 -6.67 -18.76
N LEU A 373 -15.95 -5.90 -19.83
CA LEU A 373 -16.51 -4.56 -20.00
C LEU A 373 -17.14 -4.44 -21.39
N LEU A 374 -18.16 -3.60 -21.54
CA LEU A 374 -18.71 -3.28 -22.86
C LEU A 374 -17.92 -2.13 -23.48
N GLU A 375 -17.46 -2.32 -24.72
CA GLU A 375 -16.69 -1.29 -25.42
C GLU A 375 -17.48 0.02 -25.58
N SER A 376 -18.80 -0.07 -25.77
CA SER A 376 -19.72 1.07 -25.84
C SER A 376 -19.89 1.82 -24.51
N HIS A 377 -19.48 1.23 -23.39
CA HIS A 377 -19.54 1.82 -22.05
C HIS A 377 -18.19 2.41 -21.61
N VAL A 378 -17.16 2.31 -22.46
CA VAL A 378 -15.82 2.86 -22.21
C VAL A 378 -15.58 4.07 -23.10
N PHE A 379 -15.47 5.25 -22.49
CA PHE A 379 -15.41 6.52 -23.21
C PHE A 379 -14.52 7.56 -22.52
N GLN A 380 -14.03 8.53 -23.30
CA GLN A 380 -13.27 9.66 -22.77
C GLN A 380 -14.23 10.70 -22.21
N PHE A 381 -13.98 11.21 -21.00
CA PHE A 381 -14.80 12.25 -20.37
C PHE A 381 -14.00 13.03 -19.32
N ASP A 382 -13.97 14.36 -19.41
CA ASP A 382 -13.41 15.19 -18.35
C ASP A 382 -14.45 15.40 -17.24
N PHE A 383 -14.43 14.53 -16.24
CA PHE A 383 -15.43 14.54 -15.17
C PHE A 383 -15.45 15.83 -14.35
N LEU A 384 -14.44 16.71 -14.36
CA LEU A 384 -14.50 17.96 -13.60
C LEU A 384 -14.90 19.18 -14.46
N ASN A 385 -14.82 19.06 -15.79
CA ASN A 385 -15.03 20.19 -16.70
C ASN A 385 -16.14 19.98 -17.75
N ASP A 386 -16.40 18.75 -18.19
CA ASP A 386 -17.39 18.49 -19.23
C ASP A 386 -18.82 18.50 -18.69
N GLU A 387 -19.77 18.99 -19.50
CA GLU A 387 -21.20 18.91 -19.22
C GLU A 387 -21.74 17.48 -19.40
N PHE A 388 -22.67 17.04 -18.54
CA PHE A 388 -23.21 15.67 -18.58
C PHE A 388 -24.00 15.34 -19.85
N THR A 389 -24.37 16.34 -20.66
CA THR A 389 -24.96 16.14 -22.00
C THR A 389 -24.01 15.46 -22.98
N LYS A 390 -22.71 15.40 -22.68
CA LYS A 390 -21.70 14.68 -23.48
C LYS A 390 -21.56 13.20 -23.11
N LEU A 391 -22.24 12.73 -22.05
CA LEU A 391 -22.20 11.31 -21.66
C LEU A 391 -22.89 10.44 -22.73
N PRO A 392 -22.57 9.14 -22.83
CA PRO A 392 -23.33 8.22 -23.67
C PRO A 392 -24.82 8.21 -23.32
N ALA A 393 -25.69 8.05 -24.32
CA ALA A 393 -27.13 8.13 -24.14
C ALA A 393 -27.69 7.18 -23.07
N GLY A 394 -27.11 5.96 -22.97
CA GLY A 394 -27.47 5.00 -21.92
C GLY A 394 -27.21 5.52 -20.51
N LEU A 395 -26.03 6.10 -20.28
CA LEU A 395 -25.68 6.68 -18.98
C LEU A 395 -26.49 7.95 -18.68
N GLN A 396 -26.75 8.80 -19.68
CA GLN A 396 -27.66 9.95 -19.53
C GLN A 396 -29.06 9.51 -19.07
N ALA A 397 -29.58 8.42 -19.63
CA ALA A 397 -30.88 7.87 -19.24
C ALA A 397 -30.93 7.33 -17.81
N ILE A 398 -29.77 7.06 -17.20
CA ILE A 398 -29.63 6.62 -15.81
C ILE A 398 -29.51 7.84 -14.89
N ILE A 399 -28.57 8.76 -15.17
CA ILE A 399 -28.32 9.92 -14.31
C ILE A 399 -29.45 10.97 -14.30
N ASN A 400 -30.28 11.01 -15.35
CA ASN A 400 -31.42 11.93 -15.43
C ASN A 400 -32.73 11.32 -14.88
N ASP A 401 -32.72 10.04 -14.51
CA ASP A 401 -33.88 9.34 -13.96
C ASP A 401 -33.73 9.20 -12.43
N PRO A 402 -34.63 9.78 -11.63
CA PRO A 402 -34.56 9.71 -10.17
C PRO A 402 -34.57 8.30 -9.58
N GLU A 403 -35.30 7.35 -10.17
CA GLU A 403 -35.37 5.98 -9.64
C GLU A 403 -34.14 5.16 -10.04
N LYS A 404 -33.66 5.32 -11.28
CA LYS A 404 -32.43 4.65 -11.70
C LYS A 404 -31.20 5.17 -10.95
N ARG A 405 -31.16 6.46 -10.61
CA ARG A 405 -30.08 7.02 -9.76
C ARG A 405 -29.99 6.37 -8.39
N LYS A 406 -31.10 5.96 -7.77
CA LYS A 406 -31.09 5.22 -6.49
C LYS A 406 -30.36 3.88 -6.58
N LYS A 407 -30.27 3.33 -7.80
CA LYS A 407 -29.55 2.11 -8.15
C LYS A 407 -28.25 2.41 -8.93
N LEU A 408 -27.68 3.61 -8.78
CA LEU A 408 -26.37 3.98 -9.31
C LEU A 408 -25.33 4.00 -8.19
N VAL A 409 -24.19 3.35 -8.42
CA VAL A 409 -22.98 3.43 -7.60
C VAL A 409 -21.89 4.13 -8.40
N ILE A 410 -21.45 5.30 -7.93
CA ILE A 410 -20.21 5.88 -8.43
C ILE A 410 -19.05 5.20 -7.69
N TYR A 411 -18.36 4.29 -8.36
CA TYR A 411 -17.28 3.47 -7.79
C TYR A 411 -15.94 3.95 -8.33
N ILE A 412 -15.17 4.68 -7.52
CA ILE A 412 -14.08 5.52 -8.03
C ILE A 412 -12.84 5.53 -7.14
N ASN A 413 -11.65 5.59 -7.76
CA ASN A 413 -10.42 6.00 -7.12
C ASN A 413 -9.90 7.33 -7.72
N PRO A 414 -10.37 8.49 -7.23
CA PRO A 414 -10.02 9.79 -7.81
C PRO A 414 -8.55 10.19 -7.56
N PRO A 415 -7.98 11.09 -8.37
CA PRO A 415 -6.59 11.53 -8.21
C PRO A 415 -6.34 12.31 -6.89
N TYR A 416 -5.20 12.05 -6.24
CA TYR A 416 -4.84 12.61 -4.93
C TYR A 416 -3.95 13.86 -4.93
N ALA A 417 -3.77 14.52 -6.09
CA ALA A 417 -2.82 15.62 -6.23
C ALA A 417 -3.08 16.72 -5.19
N GLU A 418 -2.14 16.89 -4.26
CA GLU A 418 -2.28 17.84 -3.16
C GLU A 418 -1.96 19.27 -3.58
N SER A 419 -2.66 20.19 -2.91
CA SER A 419 -2.20 21.55 -2.69
C SER A 419 -2.05 21.78 -1.18
N ASN A 420 -1.23 22.75 -0.78
CA ASN A 420 -1.07 23.14 0.63
C ASN A 420 -2.27 23.96 1.15
N GLY A 421 -3.51 23.59 0.79
CA GLY A 421 -4.74 24.31 1.14
C GLY A 421 -4.83 25.73 0.56
N LYS A 422 -4.02 26.03 -0.47
CA LYS A 422 -4.04 27.29 -1.23
C LYS A 422 -4.02 26.96 -2.71
N VAL A 423 -5.00 27.48 -3.44
CA VAL A 423 -4.96 27.54 -4.90
C VAL A 423 -3.81 28.47 -5.29
N SER A 424 -2.76 27.91 -5.88
CA SER A 424 -1.62 28.70 -6.35
C SER A 424 -1.97 29.36 -7.68
N LEU A 425 -1.84 30.68 -7.76
CA LEU A 425 -1.99 31.45 -9.01
C LEU A 425 -0.96 31.07 -10.09
N THR A 426 0.09 30.34 -9.73
CA THR A 426 1.18 29.90 -10.63
C THR A 426 1.17 28.40 -10.93
N ARG A 427 0.29 27.60 -10.30
CA ARG A 427 0.09 26.16 -10.56
C ARG A 427 -1.37 25.84 -10.95
N SER A 428 -2.06 26.84 -11.50
CA SER A 428 -3.52 27.02 -11.48
C SER A 428 -4.34 26.05 -12.34
N ASP A 429 -3.79 25.49 -13.41
CA ASP A 429 -4.65 24.97 -14.48
C ASP A 429 -5.30 23.63 -14.14
N VAL A 430 -4.69 22.83 -13.26
CA VAL A 430 -5.25 21.54 -12.84
C VAL A 430 -6.19 21.70 -11.62
N GLN A 431 -5.94 22.66 -10.73
CA GLN A 431 -6.70 22.83 -9.49
C GLN A 431 -8.00 23.63 -9.67
N ILE A 432 -8.08 24.50 -10.68
CA ILE A 432 -9.25 25.35 -10.93
C ILE A 432 -10.10 24.78 -12.06
N SER A 433 -10.78 23.66 -11.80
CA SER A 433 -11.76 23.09 -12.73
C SER A 433 -13.05 23.93 -12.79
N ALA A 434 -13.93 23.62 -13.74
CA ALA A 434 -15.28 24.17 -13.77
C ALA A 434 -16.07 23.81 -12.50
N THR A 435 -15.89 22.58 -11.99
CA THR A 435 -16.46 22.12 -10.71
C THR A 435 -15.97 22.96 -9.54
N HIS A 436 -14.66 23.22 -9.44
CA HIS A 436 -14.09 24.07 -8.39
C HIS A 436 -14.73 25.47 -8.40
N LYS A 437 -14.87 26.08 -9.58
CA LYS A 437 -15.49 27.40 -9.72
C LYS A 437 -16.98 27.36 -9.32
N ARG A 438 -17.72 26.34 -9.75
CA ARG A 438 -19.16 26.16 -9.48
C ARG A 438 -19.46 25.98 -7.99
N TYR A 439 -18.62 25.24 -7.28
CA TYR A 439 -18.81 24.89 -5.87
C TYR A 439 -17.82 25.59 -4.91
N ALA A 440 -17.26 26.72 -5.31
CA ALA A 440 -16.22 27.41 -4.54
C ALA A 440 -16.65 27.75 -3.11
N ALA A 441 -17.93 28.12 -2.90
CA ALA A 441 -18.47 28.45 -1.59
C ALA A 441 -18.60 27.22 -0.66
N GLN A 442 -18.95 26.06 -1.24
CA GLN A 442 -19.11 24.81 -0.50
C GLN A 442 -17.76 24.12 -0.24
N LEU A 443 -16.83 24.21 -1.20
CA LEU A 443 -15.52 23.58 -1.12
C LEU A 443 -14.51 24.39 -0.30
N GLU A 444 -14.57 25.72 -0.36
CA GLU A 444 -13.60 26.63 0.28
C GLU A 444 -12.14 26.16 0.05
N LYS A 445 -11.35 25.97 1.12
CA LYS A 445 -9.94 25.54 1.04
C LYS A 445 -9.78 24.11 0.56
N VAL A 446 -10.79 23.25 0.75
CA VAL A 446 -10.76 21.86 0.30
C VAL A 446 -10.85 21.77 -1.21
N GLY A 447 -11.40 22.80 -1.88
CA GLY A 447 -11.47 22.85 -3.33
C GLY A 447 -10.12 22.69 -4.01
N ALA A 448 -9.03 22.95 -3.30
CA ALA A 448 -7.68 22.77 -3.84
C ALA A 448 -7.20 21.30 -3.84
N GLU A 449 -8.02 20.34 -3.37
CA GLU A 449 -7.82 18.89 -3.44
C GLU A 449 -8.69 18.30 -4.57
N LEU A 450 -8.09 17.62 -5.55
CA LEU A 450 -8.84 17.12 -6.72
C LEU A 450 -9.93 16.11 -6.36
N TYR A 451 -9.62 15.12 -5.52
CA TYR A 451 -10.61 14.12 -5.11
C TYR A 451 -11.84 14.77 -4.47
N ALA A 452 -11.67 15.85 -3.69
CA ALA A 452 -12.78 16.57 -3.09
C ALA A 452 -13.70 17.22 -4.13
N GLN A 453 -13.15 17.69 -5.26
CA GLN A 453 -13.94 18.21 -6.37
C GLN A 453 -14.79 17.10 -7.02
N PHE A 454 -14.23 15.90 -7.22
CA PHE A 454 -14.98 14.74 -7.72
C PHE A 454 -16.15 14.41 -6.79
N ILE A 455 -15.90 14.27 -5.48
CA ILE A 455 -16.95 13.97 -4.50
C ILE A 455 -18.01 15.08 -4.46
N ALA A 456 -17.61 16.35 -4.51
CA ALA A 456 -18.55 17.47 -4.56
C ALA A 456 -19.44 17.41 -5.80
N ARG A 457 -18.87 17.19 -6.99
CA ARG A 457 -19.65 17.10 -8.24
C ARG A 457 -20.64 15.94 -8.19
N ILE A 458 -20.21 14.77 -7.75
CA ILE A 458 -21.08 13.60 -7.61
C ILE A 458 -22.26 13.93 -6.69
N TYR A 459 -21.99 14.46 -5.50
CA TYR A 459 -23.04 14.73 -4.51
C TYR A 459 -24.02 15.83 -4.92
N PHE A 460 -23.53 16.92 -5.52
CA PHE A 460 -24.35 18.07 -5.87
C PHE A 460 -25.04 17.96 -7.24
N GLU A 461 -24.49 17.19 -8.19
CA GLU A 461 -25.04 17.06 -9.55
C GLU A 461 -25.70 15.70 -9.81
N ILE A 462 -25.36 14.65 -9.04
CA ILE A 462 -25.93 13.30 -9.17
C ILE A 462 -26.60 12.89 -7.83
N PRO A 463 -27.64 13.60 -7.38
CA PRO A 463 -28.27 13.29 -6.10
C PRO A 463 -28.91 11.90 -6.09
N ASN A 464 -29.01 11.33 -4.89
CA ASN A 464 -29.66 10.04 -4.61
C ASN A 464 -28.94 8.81 -5.17
N CYS A 465 -27.65 8.89 -5.48
CA CYS A 465 -26.81 7.72 -5.78
C CYS A 465 -26.01 7.23 -4.55
N PHE A 466 -25.32 6.11 -4.68
CA PHE A 466 -24.25 5.71 -3.77
C PHE A 466 -22.90 6.20 -4.29
N ILE A 467 -22.02 6.61 -3.36
CA ILE A 467 -20.63 6.96 -3.67
C ILE A 467 -19.74 5.94 -2.97
N ALA A 468 -18.99 5.16 -3.74
CA ALA A 468 -18.04 4.18 -3.25
C ALA A 468 -16.64 4.60 -3.69
N GLU A 469 -15.85 5.17 -2.79
CA GLU A 469 -14.64 5.90 -3.19
C GLU A 469 -13.41 5.52 -2.38
N PHE A 470 -12.24 5.53 -3.02
CA PHE A 470 -10.94 5.54 -2.35
C PHE A 470 -10.39 6.96 -2.24
N SER A 471 -10.10 7.45 -1.03
CA SER A 471 -9.51 8.78 -0.87
C SER A 471 -8.81 9.00 0.47
N LYS A 472 -8.27 10.22 0.62
CA LYS A 472 -7.71 10.69 1.89
C LYS A 472 -8.82 11.03 2.88
N LEU A 473 -8.55 10.78 4.15
CA LEU A 473 -9.46 11.03 5.26
C LEU A 473 -9.66 12.52 5.61
N LYS A 474 -9.13 13.48 4.82
CA LYS A 474 -9.21 14.92 5.17
C LYS A 474 -10.66 15.42 5.15
N LEU A 475 -11.52 14.91 4.26
CA LEU A 475 -12.94 15.28 4.24
C LEU A 475 -13.66 14.94 5.55
N LEU A 476 -13.29 13.82 6.20
CA LEU A 476 -13.83 13.45 7.50
C LEU A 476 -13.27 14.32 8.63
N SER A 477 -11.94 14.37 8.77
CA SER A 477 -11.30 14.85 10.01
C SER A 477 -10.52 16.15 9.89
N GLY A 478 -10.32 16.65 8.67
CA GLY A 478 -9.56 17.88 8.42
C GLY A 478 -10.30 19.13 8.88
N VAL A 479 -9.57 20.08 9.48
CA VAL A 479 -10.13 21.37 9.94
C VAL A 479 -10.66 22.20 8.77
N ASN A 480 -9.93 22.23 7.67
CA ASN A 480 -10.33 22.97 6.47
C ASN A 480 -11.59 22.38 5.79
N SER A 481 -12.03 21.18 6.18
CA SER A 481 -13.19 20.50 5.62
C SER A 481 -14.50 20.77 6.36
N LYS A 482 -14.49 21.60 7.41
CA LYS A 482 -15.69 21.97 8.17
C LYS A 482 -16.79 22.59 7.31
N VAL A 483 -16.43 23.53 6.43
CA VAL A 483 -17.40 24.16 5.51
C VAL A 483 -17.99 23.13 4.55
N PHE A 484 -17.16 22.30 3.92
CA PHE A 484 -17.62 21.21 3.04
C PHE A 484 -18.57 20.25 3.77
N ARG A 485 -18.23 19.79 4.98
CA ARG A 485 -19.08 18.90 5.79
C ARG A 485 -20.42 19.51 6.18
N SER A 486 -20.53 20.85 6.24
CA SER A 486 -21.82 21.51 6.49
C SER A 486 -22.80 21.41 5.32
N TYR A 487 -22.30 21.13 4.10
CA TYR A 487 -23.11 20.95 2.89
C TYR A 487 -23.19 19.48 2.44
N PHE A 488 -22.12 18.70 2.68
CA PHE A 488 -22.06 17.27 2.36
C PHE A 488 -22.65 16.44 3.50
N GLU A 489 -23.95 16.16 3.42
CA GLU A 489 -24.71 15.44 4.44
C GLU A 489 -25.01 13.99 4.03
N ALA A 490 -24.17 13.34 3.21
CA ALA A 490 -24.39 11.93 2.88
C ALA A 490 -24.12 11.04 4.10
N LYS A 491 -24.93 10.00 4.32
CA LYS A 491 -24.70 9.01 5.38
C LYS A 491 -23.54 8.10 5.00
N LEU A 492 -22.50 8.02 5.83
CA LEU A 492 -21.44 7.02 5.71
C LEU A 492 -21.99 5.66 6.19
N GLU A 493 -22.05 4.67 5.30
CA GLU A 493 -22.52 3.31 5.60
C GLU A 493 -21.37 2.40 6.07
N LYS A 494 -20.23 2.46 5.38
CA LYS A 494 -19.03 1.67 5.68
C LYS A 494 -17.75 2.44 5.38
N LEU A 495 -16.69 2.08 6.11
CA LEU A 495 -15.33 2.60 5.93
C LEU A 495 -14.31 1.55 6.36
N PHE A 496 -13.33 1.27 5.51
CA PHE A 496 -12.06 0.66 5.94
C PHE A 496 -10.88 1.54 5.54
N ILE A 497 -9.74 1.37 6.20
CA ILE A 497 -8.50 2.10 5.89
C ILE A 497 -7.32 1.14 5.70
N VAL A 498 -6.38 1.57 4.86
CA VAL A 498 -5.14 0.87 4.53
C VAL A 498 -3.95 1.85 4.47
N PRO A 499 -2.70 1.39 4.62
CA PRO A 499 -1.52 2.22 4.45
C PRO A 499 -1.44 2.78 3.02
N ALA A 500 -1.26 4.09 2.88
CA ALA A 500 -1.29 4.76 1.58
C ALA A 500 -0.19 4.31 0.60
N ASP A 501 0.97 3.91 1.13
CA ASP A 501 2.11 3.42 0.35
C ASP A 501 1.94 1.98 -0.16
N THR A 502 0.74 1.41 0.00
CA THR A 502 0.31 0.22 -0.75
C THR A 502 -0.22 0.58 -2.14
N PHE A 503 -0.59 1.84 -2.40
CA PHE A 503 -1.00 2.32 -3.71
C PHE A 503 0.21 2.79 -4.52
N ASP A 504 0.24 2.42 -5.80
CA ASP A 504 1.35 2.77 -6.69
C ASP A 504 1.50 4.29 -6.79
N ASN A 505 2.76 4.74 -6.78
CA ASN A 505 3.14 6.15 -6.86
C ASN A 505 2.68 7.05 -5.69
N VAL A 506 2.11 6.50 -4.62
CA VAL A 506 1.79 7.24 -3.40
C VAL A 506 2.99 7.21 -2.44
N LYS A 507 3.72 8.32 -2.37
CA LYS A 507 4.85 8.49 -1.43
C LYS A 507 4.36 9.21 -0.18
N GLY A 508 4.06 8.47 0.89
CA GLY A 508 3.72 9.07 2.18
C GLY A 508 3.26 8.06 3.24
N THR A 509 3.30 8.49 4.50
CA THR A 509 2.94 7.68 5.66
C THR A 509 1.59 8.19 6.20
N PHE A 510 0.50 7.80 5.53
CA PHE A 510 -0.86 8.21 5.87
C PHE A 510 -1.88 7.11 5.51
N PRO A 511 -3.15 7.17 5.94
CA PRO A 511 -4.17 6.21 5.56
C PRO A 511 -4.88 6.63 4.27
N ILE A 512 -5.17 5.67 3.40
CA ILE A 512 -6.21 5.78 2.37
C ILE A 512 -7.44 5.02 2.87
N GLY A 513 -8.61 5.63 2.75
CA GLY A 513 -9.88 5.02 3.12
C GLY A 513 -10.67 4.59 1.90
N PHE A 514 -11.43 3.51 2.02
CA PHE A 514 -12.53 3.18 1.11
C PHE A 514 -13.86 3.47 1.81
N PHE A 515 -14.65 4.37 1.24
CA PHE A 515 -15.86 4.91 1.83
C PHE A 515 -17.07 4.50 1.01
N ILE A 516 -18.16 4.09 1.67
CA ILE A 516 -19.46 3.89 1.02
C ILE A 516 -20.45 4.91 1.61
N TRP A 517 -20.82 5.90 0.81
CA TRP A 517 -21.76 6.95 1.14
C TRP A 517 -23.12 6.71 0.50
N ASN A 518 -24.17 6.85 1.30
CA ASN A 518 -25.55 6.87 0.84
C ASN A 518 -26.05 8.33 0.79
N THR A 519 -26.21 8.88 -0.42
CA THR A 519 -26.58 10.30 -0.60
C THR A 519 -28.07 10.57 -0.43
N VAL A 520 -28.91 9.52 -0.39
CA VAL A 520 -30.36 9.59 -0.15
C VAL A 520 -30.65 10.02 1.29
N ILE A 521 -29.84 9.54 2.24
CA ILE A 521 -30.03 9.84 3.66
C ILE A 521 -29.18 11.05 4.03
N LYS A 522 -29.85 12.11 4.49
CA LYS A 522 -29.18 13.31 5.01
C LYS A 522 -28.78 13.12 6.47
N LYS A 523 -27.48 12.98 6.72
CA LYS A 523 -26.88 12.83 8.06
C LYS A 523 -25.55 13.57 8.12
N LYS A 524 -25.44 14.54 9.04
CA LYS A 524 -24.16 15.20 9.33
C LYS A 524 -23.17 14.19 9.92
N PHE A 525 -21.94 14.22 9.43
CA PHE A 525 -20.87 13.37 9.91
C PHE A 525 -20.34 13.87 11.27
N GLU A 526 -20.32 13.01 12.27
CA GLU A 526 -19.75 13.29 13.60
C GLU A 526 -18.58 12.37 13.90
N SER A 527 -18.80 11.06 13.77
CA SER A 527 -17.77 10.04 13.89
C SER A 527 -18.14 8.75 13.16
N PHE A 528 -17.15 7.89 12.93
CA PHE A 528 -17.34 6.55 12.37
C PHE A 528 -16.19 5.62 12.80
N ASN A 529 -16.52 4.37 13.16
CA ASN A 529 -15.52 3.34 13.47
C ASN A 529 -15.15 2.56 12.19
N ALA A 530 -13.92 2.74 11.72
CA ALA A 530 -13.40 2.13 10.50
C ALA A 530 -12.62 0.85 10.81
N ASP A 531 -12.72 -0.14 9.94
CA ASP A 531 -11.85 -1.31 9.98
C ASP A 531 -10.45 -0.95 9.49
N VAL A 532 -9.41 -1.47 10.15
CA VAL A 532 -8.01 -1.18 9.85
C VAL A 532 -7.36 -2.43 9.27
N PHE A 533 -6.84 -2.32 8.06
CA PHE A 533 -6.14 -3.40 7.37
C PHE A 533 -4.65 -3.06 7.25
N GLU A 534 -3.80 -4.05 7.47
CA GLU A 534 -2.36 -3.96 7.23
C GLU A 534 -2.03 -4.16 5.75
N ARG A 535 -0.76 -3.96 5.39
CA ARG A 535 -0.27 -4.01 4.01
C ARG A 535 -0.56 -5.34 3.28
N ASP A 536 -0.64 -6.43 4.02
CA ASP A 536 -0.88 -7.78 3.52
C ASP A 536 -2.37 -8.14 3.41
N GLY A 537 -3.26 -7.20 3.76
CA GLY A 537 -4.72 -7.38 3.76
C GLY A 537 -5.29 -8.06 4.99
N ASN A 538 -4.48 -8.26 6.04
CA ASN A 538 -4.97 -8.75 7.31
C ASN A 538 -5.65 -7.62 8.11
N LEU A 539 -6.80 -7.92 8.69
CA LEU A 539 -7.49 -7.03 9.61
C LEU A 539 -6.70 -6.90 10.91
N SER A 540 -6.23 -5.70 11.26
CA SER A 540 -5.49 -5.44 12.51
C SER A 540 -6.33 -4.84 13.63
N GLY A 541 -7.49 -4.26 13.32
CA GLY A 541 -8.39 -3.73 14.34
C GLY A 541 -9.38 -2.71 13.78
N SER A 542 -9.79 -1.76 14.62
CA SER A 542 -10.68 -0.67 14.23
C SER A 542 -10.20 0.67 14.77
N LYS A 543 -10.50 1.77 14.07
CA LYS A 543 -10.18 3.14 14.48
C LYS A 543 -11.40 4.05 14.30
N VAL A 544 -11.69 4.86 15.33
CA VAL A 544 -12.73 5.89 15.24
C VAL A 544 -12.16 7.17 14.64
N PHE A 545 -12.80 7.66 13.57
CA PHE A 545 -12.55 8.97 13.00
C PHE A 545 -13.64 9.95 13.45
N TYR A 546 -13.26 11.21 13.70
CA TYR A 546 -14.16 12.27 14.14
C TYR A 546 -14.15 13.46 13.17
N SER A 547 -15.24 14.21 13.13
CA SER A 547 -15.31 15.50 12.40
C SER A 547 -14.57 16.62 13.12
N TYR A 548 -14.52 16.53 14.45
CA TYR A 548 -13.98 17.55 15.36
C TYR A 548 -14.63 18.94 15.19
N ASP A 549 -15.83 19.01 14.60
CA ASP A 549 -16.49 20.29 14.28
C ASP A 549 -17.09 20.99 15.50
N ASN A 550 -17.42 20.20 16.53
CA ASN A 550 -18.07 20.61 17.79
C ASN A 550 -17.09 20.69 18.98
N GLU A 551 -15.79 20.59 18.75
CA GLU A 551 -14.78 20.69 19.82
C GLU A 551 -14.60 22.13 20.30
N ARG A 552 -14.07 22.29 21.52
CA ARG A 552 -13.78 23.60 22.15
C ARG A 552 -12.76 24.47 21.39
N GLY A 553 -12.04 23.87 20.44
CA GLY A 553 -10.99 24.49 19.66
C GLY A 553 -9.87 23.49 19.35
N ARG A 554 -8.85 23.95 18.64
CA ARG A 554 -7.62 23.21 18.41
C ARG A 554 -6.54 23.65 19.39
N ILE A 555 -5.51 22.83 19.57
CA ILE A 555 -4.38 23.15 20.46
C ILE A 555 -3.71 24.50 20.10
N ASN A 556 -3.79 24.93 18.84
CA ASN A 556 -3.29 26.23 18.40
C ASN A 556 -4.17 27.41 18.87
N ASP A 557 -5.48 27.20 19.01
CA ASP A 557 -6.40 28.19 19.57
C ASP A 557 -6.12 28.35 21.08
N TRP A 558 -5.95 27.23 21.79
CA TRP A 558 -5.50 27.20 23.19
C TRP A 558 -4.15 27.92 23.37
N LEU A 559 -3.16 27.64 22.51
CA LEU A 559 -1.86 28.32 22.54
C LEU A 559 -2.00 29.84 22.33
N GLY A 560 -2.95 30.26 21.49
CA GLY A 560 -3.22 31.67 21.19
C GLY A 560 -3.64 32.50 22.40
N VAL A 561 -4.30 31.88 23.39
CA VAL A 561 -4.72 32.53 24.64
C VAL A 561 -3.52 33.04 25.45
N PHE A 562 -2.37 32.35 25.37
CA PHE A 562 -1.16 32.67 26.14
C PHE A 562 -0.15 33.53 25.36
N LYS A 563 -0.54 34.07 24.20
CA LYS A 563 0.38 34.79 23.32
C LYS A 563 0.79 36.11 23.95
N ASN A 564 2.07 36.22 24.32
CA ASN A 564 2.62 37.49 24.77
C ASN A 564 2.70 38.50 23.60
N LYS A 565 2.19 39.71 23.81
CA LYS A 565 2.26 40.82 22.85
C LYS A 565 3.59 41.60 22.93
N SER A 566 4.33 41.47 24.03
CA SER A 566 5.64 42.10 24.21
C SER A 566 6.75 41.33 23.50
N LYS A 567 7.72 42.07 22.96
CA LYS A 567 8.92 41.52 22.29
C LYS A 567 10.11 41.31 23.23
N GLU A 568 9.99 41.72 24.50
CA GLU A 568 11.10 41.75 25.44
C GLU A 568 11.29 40.42 26.17
N ASN A 569 12.55 40.05 26.44
CA ASN A 569 12.94 38.90 27.26
C ASN A 569 12.49 37.52 26.74
N ASN A 570 12.42 37.35 25.41
CA ASN A 570 12.18 36.04 24.83
C ASN A 570 13.42 35.15 24.97
N ILE A 571 13.21 33.92 25.42
CA ILE A 571 14.24 32.89 25.57
C ILE A 571 14.24 31.89 24.40
N GLY A 572 13.28 32.01 23.48
CA GLY A 572 13.17 31.18 22.28
C GLY A 572 11.80 31.33 21.62
N PHE A 573 11.57 30.56 20.56
CA PHE A 573 10.33 30.55 19.80
C PHE A 573 9.87 29.12 19.55
N LEU A 574 8.62 28.82 19.92
CA LEU A 574 7.93 27.60 19.54
C LEU A 574 7.33 27.78 18.14
N MET A 575 7.72 26.90 17.21
CA MET A 575 7.06 26.72 15.93
C MET A 575 5.88 25.76 16.13
N ALA A 576 4.66 26.29 16.07
CA ALA A 576 3.40 25.58 16.30
C ALA A 576 2.65 25.41 14.97
N ASP A 577 3.08 24.46 14.13
CA ASP A 577 2.42 24.21 12.85
C ASP A 577 1.00 23.61 13.01
N ALA A 578 0.36 23.22 11.92
CA ALA A 578 -0.99 22.66 11.92
C ALA A 578 -1.19 21.60 13.03
N PRO A 579 -2.35 21.59 13.69
CA PRO A 579 -2.59 20.85 14.92
C PRO A 579 -2.88 19.36 14.65
N ASP A 580 -2.06 18.69 13.86
CA ASP A 580 -2.21 17.29 13.48
C ASP A 580 -0.87 16.55 13.46
N PHE A 581 -0.92 15.22 13.32
CA PHE A 581 0.28 14.40 13.22
C PHE A 581 1.03 14.59 11.89
N GLN A 582 0.32 14.93 10.80
CA GLN A 582 0.92 15.20 9.48
C GLN A 582 2.05 16.23 9.53
N HIS A 583 1.84 17.32 10.28
CA HIS A 583 2.77 18.45 10.35
C HIS A 583 3.65 18.44 11.61
N ASN A 584 3.62 17.35 12.37
CA ASN A 584 4.25 17.26 13.67
C ASN A 584 5.79 17.39 13.62
N ASN A 585 6.40 16.99 12.51
CA ASN A 585 7.84 17.12 12.26
C ASN A 585 8.33 18.58 12.13
N LEU A 586 7.41 19.54 11.91
CA LEU A 586 7.68 20.98 11.86
C LEU A 586 7.65 21.62 13.26
N VAL A 587 7.04 20.95 14.24
CA VAL A 587 6.89 21.44 15.60
C VAL A 587 8.20 21.35 16.36
N CYS A 588 8.78 22.50 16.71
CA CYS A 588 10.06 22.58 17.41
C CYS A 588 10.22 23.91 18.16
N ILE A 589 11.17 23.97 19.10
CA ILE A 589 11.62 25.21 19.74
C ILE A 589 12.94 25.65 19.09
N ARG A 590 13.09 26.94 18.79
CA ARG A 590 14.27 27.53 18.14
C ARG A 590 14.73 28.80 18.85
N SER A 591 15.99 29.19 18.66
CA SER A 591 16.52 30.45 19.23
C SER A 591 15.86 31.67 18.57
N ASP A 592 15.73 31.62 17.24
CA ASP A 592 15.15 32.72 16.45
C ASP A 592 13.77 32.39 15.89
N LYS A 593 13.01 33.46 15.63
CA LYS A 593 11.72 33.38 14.95
C LYS A 593 11.92 32.82 13.53
N PRO A 594 11.30 31.68 13.18
CA PRO A 594 11.42 31.12 11.83
C PRO A 594 10.85 32.07 10.77
N LYS A 595 11.55 32.18 9.64
CA LYS A 595 11.11 32.91 8.44
C LYS A 595 10.20 31.97 7.61
N GLY A 596 8.90 31.90 7.91
CA GLY A 596 7.96 31.00 7.23
C GLY A 596 6.50 31.15 7.67
N HIS A 597 5.59 30.37 7.05
CA HIS A 597 4.13 30.46 7.21
C HIS A 597 3.54 29.77 8.46
N GLY A 598 4.36 29.23 9.37
CA GLY A 598 3.87 28.56 10.58
C GLY A 598 3.49 29.53 11.71
N ILE A 599 2.60 29.11 12.61
CA ILE A 599 2.33 29.88 13.84
C ILE A 599 3.62 29.86 14.67
N CYS A 600 4.04 31.04 15.09
CA CYS A 600 5.22 31.20 15.93
C CYS A 600 4.81 31.82 17.26
N PHE A 601 5.19 31.16 18.34
CA PHE A 601 4.84 31.52 19.71
C PHE A 601 6.12 31.87 20.48
N ALA A 602 6.20 33.11 20.95
CA ALA A 602 7.34 33.60 21.69
C ALA A 602 7.37 32.99 23.11
N VAL A 603 8.50 32.40 23.47
CA VAL A 603 8.71 31.75 24.76
C VAL A 603 9.45 32.71 25.69
N ASN A 604 8.91 32.94 26.88
CA ASN A 604 9.51 33.71 27.97
C ASN A 604 9.09 33.08 29.31
N GLN A 605 9.43 33.72 30.45
CA GLN A 605 9.08 33.23 31.78
C GLN A 605 7.61 32.89 31.99
N HIS A 606 6.68 33.66 31.42
CA HIS A 606 5.24 33.47 31.61
C HIS A 606 4.66 32.41 30.66
N SER A 607 5.29 32.20 29.50
CA SER A 607 4.77 31.31 28.45
C SER A 607 5.54 30.00 28.32
N LEU A 608 6.64 29.83 29.05
CA LEU A 608 7.49 28.64 29.03
C LEU A 608 6.71 27.35 29.31
N GLN A 609 5.88 27.34 30.35
CA GLN A 609 5.15 26.14 30.76
C GLN A 609 4.19 25.66 29.66
N VAL A 610 3.45 26.57 29.04
CA VAL A 610 2.54 26.28 27.92
C VAL A 610 3.30 25.77 26.71
N ALA A 611 4.42 26.42 26.37
CA ALA A 611 5.24 25.99 25.24
C ALA A 611 5.81 24.58 25.46
N CYS A 612 6.19 24.23 26.70
CA CYS A 612 6.67 22.90 27.04
C CYS A 612 5.55 21.84 27.00
N ILE A 613 4.36 22.15 27.51
CA ILE A 613 3.18 21.26 27.39
C ILE A 613 2.87 21.03 25.92
N TYR A 614 2.81 22.10 25.11
CA TYR A 614 2.55 21.99 23.68
C TYR A 614 3.57 21.06 22.99
N LEU A 615 4.88 21.29 23.18
CA LEU A 615 5.90 20.46 22.56
C LEU A 615 5.84 19.00 23.05
N ALA A 616 5.69 18.78 24.36
CA ALA A 616 5.64 17.45 24.95
C ALA A 616 4.42 16.65 24.48
N VAL A 617 3.22 17.25 24.51
CA VAL A 617 1.97 16.64 24.02
C VAL A 617 2.10 16.26 22.55
N ARG A 618 2.65 17.16 21.73
CA ARG A 618 2.85 16.92 20.30
C ARG A 618 3.82 15.77 20.03
N HIS A 619 4.85 15.56 20.86
CA HIS A 619 5.93 14.60 20.58
C HIS A 619 5.99 13.37 21.49
N CYS A 620 5.08 13.21 22.45
CA CYS A 620 5.07 12.04 23.35
C CYS A 620 4.39 10.80 22.75
N ILE A 621 3.57 10.97 21.72
CA ILE A 621 2.92 9.88 20.98
C ILE A 621 3.62 9.73 19.63
N GLU A 622 4.00 8.50 19.30
CA GLU A 622 4.66 8.18 18.04
C GLU A 622 3.75 8.49 16.84
N THR A 623 4.29 9.18 15.84
CA THR A 623 3.58 9.42 14.58
C THR A 623 3.59 8.14 13.75
N THR A 624 2.41 7.68 13.37
CA THR A 624 2.19 6.49 12.53
C THR A 624 1.34 6.87 11.32
N TRP A 625 1.27 6.00 10.32
CA TRP A 625 0.34 6.22 9.21
C TRP A 625 -1.12 6.27 9.70
N LEU A 626 -1.43 5.62 10.82
CA LEU A 626 -2.77 5.48 11.36
C LEU A 626 -3.27 6.75 12.07
N ASN A 627 -2.39 7.50 12.73
CA ASN A 627 -2.75 8.72 13.46
C ASN A 627 -2.47 10.02 12.70
N ASP A 628 -1.94 9.95 11.47
CA ASP A 628 -1.60 11.11 10.62
C ASP A 628 -2.70 12.20 10.54
N ARG A 629 -3.99 11.81 10.64
CA ARG A 629 -5.14 12.73 10.56
C ARG A 629 -5.77 13.10 11.90
N ASP A 630 -5.28 12.55 13.01
CA ASP A 630 -5.81 12.88 14.33
C ASP A 630 -5.48 14.33 14.68
N GLN A 631 -6.47 15.04 15.24
CA GLN A 631 -6.39 16.46 15.52
C GLN A 631 -6.09 16.71 17.00
N PHE A 632 -5.09 17.53 17.28
CA PHE A 632 -4.81 18.01 18.63
C PHE A 632 -5.78 19.15 19.00
N LEU A 633 -6.50 18.96 20.11
CA LEU A 633 -7.59 19.82 20.55
C LEU A 633 -7.16 20.77 21.66
N SER A 634 -7.99 21.80 21.90
CA SER A 634 -7.90 22.58 23.14
C SER A 634 -8.22 21.66 24.33
N PRO A 635 -7.36 21.63 25.37
CA PRO A 635 -7.56 20.74 26.50
C PRO A 635 -8.73 21.19 27.39
N ASN A 636 -9.18 20.29 28.27
CA ASN A 636 -9.97 20.64 29.45
C ASN A 636 -9.07 21.28 30.54
N ASP A 637 -9.63 21.71 31.67
CA ASP A 637 -8.87 22.47 32.67
C ASP A 637 -8.05 21.61 33.64
N GLY A 638 -8.13 20.29 33.55
CA GLY A 638 -7.47 19.37 34.48
C GLY A 638 -5.94 19.49 34.52
N TRP A 639 -5.30 19.87 33.40
CA TRP A 639 -3.85 20.05 33.34
C TRP A 639 -3.36 21.24 34.18
N GLN A 640 -4.22 22.21 34.51
CA GLN A 640 -3.83 23.46 35.17
C GLN A 640 -3.34 23.22 36.60
N THR A 641 -3.92 22.23 37.29
CA THR A 641 -3.57 21.86 38.66
C THR A 641 -2.64 20.67 38.77
N ASP A 642 -2.48 19.88 37.70
CA ASP A 642 -1.52 18.77 37.65
C ASP A 642 -0.07 19.28 37.46
N THR A 643 0.52 19.69 38.58
CA THR A 643 1.90 20.21 38.60
C THR A 643 2.95 19.17 38.22
N GLU A 644 2.67 17.87 38.41
CA GLU A 644 3.57 16.78 38.03
C GLU A 644 3.61 16.66 36.51
N PHE A 645 2.45 16.57 35.85
CA PHE A 645 2.33 16.57 34.38
C PHE A 645 3.03 17.78 33.75
N GLN A 646 2.84 18.97 34.33
CA GLN A 646 3.50 20.19 33.89
C GLN A 646 5.04 20.06 33.98
N ASN A 647 5.57 19.54 35.07
CA ASN A 647 7.02 19.37 35.27
C ASN A 647 7.61 18.27 34.38
N ASP A 648 6.84 17.20 34.14
CA ASP A 648 7.19 16.13 33.22
C ASP A 648 7.25 16.66 31.78
N CYS A 649 6.30 17.51 31.37
CA CYS A 649 6.33 18.18 30.06
C CYS A 649 7.52 19.14 29.90
N LEU A 650 7.88 19.89 30.94
CA LEU A 650 9.09 20.72 30.96
C LEU A 650 10.35 19.87 30.76
N THR A 651 10.48 18.79 31.52
CA THR A 651 11.62 17.89 31.45
C THR A 651 11.73 17.23 30.08
N SER A 652 10.62 16.69 29.57
CA SER A 652 10.54 16.12 28.22
C SER A 652 10.99 17.13 27.17
N THR A 653 10.54 18.39 27.26
CA THR A 653 10.92 19.47 26.34
C THR A 653 12.39 19.85 26.41
N LEU A 654 12.96 20.01 27.61
CA LEU A 654 14.35 20.39 27.81
C LEU A 654 15.31 19.43 27.10
N PHE A 655 15.01 18.13 27.14
CA PHE A 655 15.85 17.10 26.56
C PHE A 655 15.31 16.52 25.24
N ASN A 656 14.24 17.09 24.67
CA ASN A 656 13.69 16.63 23.40
C ASN A 656 14.60 17.00 22.22
N SER A 657 14.69 16.12 21.24
CA SER A 657 15.38 16.40 19.97
C SER A 657 14.79 17.57 19.16
N GLN A 658 13.54 17.93 19.42
CA GLN A 658 12.83 19.06 18.81
C GLN A 658 13.00 20.37 19.58
N ASN A 659 13.70 20.35 20.71
CA ASN A 659 14.31 21.55 21.25
C ASN A 659 15.62 21.82 20.47
N ARG A 660 15.54 22.72 19.51
CA ARG A 660 16.61 23.09 18.57
C ARG A 660 17.20 24.47 18.90
N ILE A 661 17.11 24.90 20.16
CA ILE A 661 17.87 26.05 20.66
C ILE A 661 19.34 25.81 20.32
N SER A 662 20.04 26.82 19.85
CA SER A 662 21.47 26.78 19.57
C SER A 662 22.14 28.03 20.11
N SER A 663 23.26 27.84 20.80
CA SER A 663 24.15 28.91 21.28
C SER A 663 24.86 29.67 20.15
N ASN A 664 24.83 29.13 18.92
CA ASN A 664 25.31 29.83 17.73
C ASN A 664 24.30 30.87 17.21
N GLU A 665 23.04 30.81 17.65
CA GLU A 665 21.95 31.70 17.24
C GLU A 665 21.62 32.73 18.34
N GLY A 666 22.36 32.76 19.46
CA GLY A 666 22.13 33.71 20.56
C GLY A 666 22.46 33.12 21.94
N VAL A 667 22.09 33.85 22.99
CA VAL A 667 22.30 33.39 24.38
C VAL A 667 21.43 32.16 24.64
N ASN A 668 22.07 31.07 25.09
CA ASN A 668 21.35 29.87 25.50
C ASN A 668 20.79 30.03 26.92
N HIS A 669 19.47 30.17 27.01
CA HIS A 669 18.74 30.28 28.27
C HIS A 669 18.23 28.95 28.82
N TRP A 670 18.45 27.83 28.11
CA TRP A 670 17.79 26.54 28.33
C TRP A 670 18.66 25.49 29.03
N ILE A 671 19.87 25.86 29.51
CA ILE A 671 20.73 24.94 30.27
C ILE A 671 20.09 24.69 31.64
N PRO A 672 19.70 23.45 31.98
CA PRO A 672 18.92 23.20 33.19
C PRO A 672 19.78 22.81 34.40
N PHE A 673 21.09 23.00 34.31
CA PHE A 673 22.09 22.68 35.34
C PHE A 673 22.87 23.92 35.75
N THR A 674 23.35 23.96 36.98
CA THR A 674 24.32 24.93 37.46
C THR A 674 25.73 24.54 37.04
N GLU A 675 26.64 25.51 37.00
CA GLU A 675 28.04 25.30 36.65
C GLU A 675 28.69 24.23 37.55
N SER A 676 28.36 24.22 38.84
CA SER A 676 28.85 23.23 39.81
C SER A 676 28.29 21.82 39.60
N GLU A 677 27.05 21.68 39.11
CA GLU A 677 26.45 20.36 38.90
C GLU A 677 27.11 19.58 37.76
N ILE A 678 27.70 20.28 36.80
CA ILE A 678 28.34 19.65 35.63
C ILE A 678 29.84 19.93 35.54
N ASN A 679 30.44 20.59 36.54
CA ASN A 679 31.81 21.09 36.52
C ASN A 679 32.13 21.87 35.24
N ALA A 680 31.29 22.86 34.92
CA ALA A 680 31.46 23.69 33.73
C ALA A 680 32.82 24.41 33.74
N ARG A 681 33.43 24.53 32.56
CA ARG A 681 34.76 25.16 32.40
C ARG A 681 34.80 26.65 32.66
N ASP A 682 33.64 27.31 32.54
CA ASP A 682 33.48 28.74 32.76
C ASP A 682 32.02 29.01 33.16
N LYS A 683 31.71 30.27 33.48
CA LYS A 683 30.39 30.75 33.83
C LYS A 683 29.44 30.71 32.63
N PHE A 684 28.18 30.31 32.85
CA PHE A 684 27.17 30.40 31.80
C PHE A 684 26.75 31.85 31.53
N ALA A 685 26.48 32.15 30.26
CA ALA A 685 25.91 33.42 29.84
C ALA A 685 24.49 33.65 30.39
N SER A 686 23.78 32.57 30.74
CA SER A 686 22.48 32.66 31.39
C SER A 686 22.25 31.54 32.40
N ASN A 687 21.63 31.88 33.53
CA ASN A 687 21.11 30.96 34.53
C ASN A 687 19.57 31.01 34.60
N PHE A 688 18.92 31.36 33.50
CA PHE A 688 17.47 31.52 33.43
C PHE A 688 16.74 30.23 33.84
N MET A 689 17.04 29.10 33.19
CA MET A 689 16.31 27.85 33.41
C MET A 689 16.52 27.28 34.82
N THR A 690 17.74 27.34 35.36
CA THR A 690 18.00 26.92 36.75
C THR A 690 17.26 27.79 37.77
N LYS A 691 17.21 29.11 37.56
CA LYS A 691 16.39 30.01 38.38
C LYS A 691 14.90 29.73 38.24
N PHE A 692 14.42 29.41 37.04
CA PHE A 692 13.02 29.02 36.81
C PHE A 692 12.70 27.74 37.61
N ILE A 693 13.52 26.69 37.50
CA ILE A 693 13.36 25.42 38.21
C ILE A 693 13.41 25.62 39.74
N GLN A 694 14.23 26.54 40.23
CA GLN A 694 14.34 26.83 41.66
C GLN A 694 13.26 27.80 42.18
N GLY A 695 12.36 28.30 41.33
CA GLY A 695 11.35 29.30 41.71
C GLY A 695 11.94 30.67 42.08
N LYS A 696 13.13 31.01 41.58
CA LYS A 696 13.89 32.21 41.93
C LYS A 696 13.76 33.37 40.94
N LEU A 697 12.98 33.21 39.87
CA LEU A 697 12.70 34.30 38.94
C LEU A 697 11.66 35.25 39.55
N LYS A 698 11.95 36.56 39.53
CA LYS A 698 11.04 37.57 40.08
C LYS A 698 9.84 37.77 39.14
N PRO A 699 8.60 37.84 39.65
CA PRO A 699 7.47 38.36 38.90
C PRO A 699 7.68 39.83 38.52
N GLU A 700 7.37 40.21 37.28
CA GLU A 700 7.08 41.62 36.97
C GLU A 700 5.64 41.92 37.44
N ALA A 701 5.49 42.83 38.40
CA ALA A 701 4.19 43.13 39.05
C ALA A 701 3.07 43.47 38.04
N SER A 702 3.41 44.21 36.97
CA SER A 702 2.45 44.60 35.91
C SER A 702 1.98 43.42 35.05
N LYS A 703 2.84 42.43 34.79
CA LYS A 703 2.46 41.24 34.01
C LYS A 703 1.72 40.21 34.84
N GLN A 704 2.00 40.15 36.15
CA GLN A 704 1.26 39.30 37.07
C GLN A 704 -0.20 39.77 37.20
N MET A 705 -0.44 41.08 37.35
CA MET A 705 -1.79 41.64 37.36
C MET A 705 -2.55 41.37 36.05
N ALA A 706 -1.90 41.46 34.89
CA ALA A 706 -2.55 41.17 33.60
C ALA A 706 -2.91 39.68 33.40
N LEU A 707 -2.17 38.75 34.02
CA LEU A 707 -2.52 37.32 34.03
C LEU A 707 -3.73 37.07 34.96
N GLU A 708 -3.78 37.77 36.09
CA GLU A 708 -4.87 37.71 37.07
C GLU A 708 -6.16 38.37 36.55
N GLU A 709 -6.09 39.50 35.84
CA GLU A 709 -7.24 40.20 35.22
C GLU A 709 -7.90 39.41 34.08
N HIS A 710 -7.16 38.49 33.44
CA HIS A 710 -7.64 37.66 32.35
C HIS A 710 -8.00 36.24 32.77
N ASP A 711 -8.05 35.94 34.09
CA ASP A 711 -8.26 34.59 34.65
C ASP A 711 -7.34 33.54 33.98
N LEU A 712 -6.11 33.93 33.62
CA LEU A 712 -5.18 33.01 32.97
C LEU A 712 -4.59 32.07 34.02
N PRO A 713 -4.62 30.74 33.78
CA PRO A 713 -4.36 29.74 34.82
C PRO A 713 -2.89 29.59 35.24
N LEU A 714 -1.99 30.45 34.77
CA LEU A 714 -0.55 30.33 35.01
C LEU A 714 -0.06 31.41 35.95
N GLN A 715 0.03 31.05 37.23
CA GLN A 715 0.80 31.80 38.20
C GLN A 715 2.29 31.56 38.01
N ILE A 716 3.09 32.62 38.17
CA ILE A 716 4.55 32.51 38.18
C ILE A 716 4.94 31.70 39.41
N ARG A 717 5.55 30.53 39.20
CA ARG A 717 5.98 29.68 40.30
C ARG A 717 7.12 30.35 41.07
N THR A 718 6.90 30.56 42.36
CA THR A 718 7.86 31.17 43.30
C THR A 718 8.53 30.15 44.23
N THR A 719 8.25 28.86 44.02
CA THR A 719 8.82 27.74 44.77
C THR A 719 9.54 26.77 43.84
N PRO A 720 10.54 26.01 44.34
CA PRO A 720 11.23 24.99 43.55
C PRO A 720 10.26 23.95 42.98
N LEU A 721 10.48 23.56 41.71
CA LEU A 721 9.71 22.51 41.07
C LEU A 721 10.01 21.14 41.69
N LYS A 722 9.00 20.27 41.78
CA LYS A 722 9.12 18.88 42.21
C LYS A 722 9.01 17.97 40.99
N PHE A 723 10.06 17.23 40.69
CA PHE A 723 10.09 16.33 39.54
C PHE A 723 9.62 14.93 39.94
N SER A 724 9.01 14.23 38.99
CA SER A 724 8.71 12.82 39.14
C SER A 724 9.97 11.96 39.07
N PRO A 725 9.92 10.69 39.53
CA PRO A 725 11.06 9.77 39.39
C PRO A 725 11.55 9.63 37.93
N GLU A 726 10.64 9.59 36.96
CA GLU A 726 10.99 9.51 35.54
C GLU A 726 11.68 10.79 35.05
N ALA A 727 11.19 11.96 35.47
CA ALA A 727 11.82 13.23 35.16
C ALA A 727 13.22 13.34 35.80
N GLU A 728 13.38 12.94 37.06
CA GLU A 728 14.68 12.90 37.74
C GLU A 728 15.69 11.99 37.02
N ALA A 729 15.24 10.85 36.51
CA ALA A 729 16.07 9.94 35.70
C ALA A 729 16.55 10.61 34.39
N VAL A 730 15.66 11.35 33.70
CA VAL A 730 16.02 12.14 32.52
C VAL A 730 17.05 13.23 32.87
N PHE A 731 16.84 13.98 33.96
CA PHE A 731 17.80 14.99 34.43
C PHE A 731 19.16 14.37 34.74
N LYS A 732 19.18 13.19 35.38
CA LYS A 732 20.42 12.47 35.68
C LYS A 732 21.16 12.09 34.40
N ALA A 733 20.49 11.45 33.44
CA ALA A 733 21.10 11.06 32.17
C ALA A 733 21.57 12.28 31.35
N GLY A 734 20.77 13.36 31.36
CA GLY A 734 21.15 14.63 30.73
C GLY A 734 22.39 15.25 31.38
N ARG A 735 22.48 15.23 32.71
CA ARG A 735 23.63 15.75 33.45
C ARG A 735 24.92 14.99 33.11
N GLU A 736 24.86 13.67 33.05
CA GLU A 736 26.00 12.83 32.66
C GLU A 736 26.50 13.18 31.25
N LEU A 737 25.59 13.41 30.30
CA LEU A 737 25.94 13.85 28.95
C LEU A 737 26.60 15.24 28.94
N TRP A 738 26.11 16.19 29.73
CA TRP A 738 26.73 17.52 29.84
C TRP A 738 28.11 17.44 30.49
N VAL A 739 28.27 16.68 31.58
CA VAL A 739 29.58 16.45 32.22
C VAL A 739 30.58 15.92 31.21
N TYR A 740 30.19 14.91 30.41
CA TYR A 740 31.05 14.35 29.38
C TYR A 740 31.40 15.36 28.28
N TYR A 741 30.43 16.17 27.84
CA TYR A 741 30.68 17.22 26.85
C TYR A 741 31.67 18.29 27.36
N HIS A 742 31.60 18.67 28.64
CA HIS A 742 32.52 19.64 29.23
C HIS A 742 33.95 19.09 29.45
N GLN A 743 34.15 17.78 29.29
CA GLN A 743 35.50 17.18 29.26
C GLN A 743 36.17 17.35 27.88
N GLN A 744 35.41 17.63 26.81
CA GLN A 744 35.96 17.75 25.45
C GLN A 744 36.79 19.01 25.26
N GLU A 745 37.87 18.92 24.47
CA GLU A 745 38.69 20.07 24.12
C GLU A 745 37.86 21.13 23.36
N ASN A 746 38.07 22.41 23.68
CA ASN A 746 37.37 23.54 23.07
C ASN A 746 35.82 23.46 23.17
N CYS A 747 35.27 22.80 24.20
CA CYS A 747 33.82 22.76 24.39
C CYS A 747 33.24 24.19 24.49
N ASN A 748 32.14 24.47 23.77
CA ASN A 748 31.39 25.70 23.99
C ASN A 748 30.61 25.60 25.30
N VAL A 749 30.99 26.41 26.29
CA VAL A 749 30.42 26.40 27.65
C VAL A 749 28.91 26.64 27.66
N ASN A 750 28.37 27.35 26.66
CA ASN A 750 26.95 27.67 26.57
C ASN A 750 26.16 26.69 25.69
N ALA A 751 26.72 25.53 25.35
CA ALA A 751 26.08 24.58 24.44
C ALA A 751 24.72 24.07 24.96
N SER A 752 23.75 24.03 24.06
CA SER A 752 22.46 23.34 24.26
C SER A 752 22.58 21.85 23.96
N LEU A 753 21.53 21.06 24.26
CA LEU A 753 21.48 19.66 23.82
C LEU A 753 21.68 19.52 22.30
N TYR A 754 21.08 20.43 21.52
CA TYR A 754 21.19 20.43 20.07
C TYR A 754 22.64 20.68 19.62
N ASP A 755 23.35 21.60 20.28
CA ASP A 755 24.77 21.88 20.00
C ASP A 755 25.67 20.71 20.40
N ILE A 756 25.44 20.12 21.59
CA ILE A 756 26.17 18.93 22.07
C ILE A 756 26.00 17.78 21.08
N ARG A 757 24.77 17.52 20.62
CA ARG A 757 24.50 16.53 19.58
C ARG A 757 25.20 16.86 18.27
N ALA A 758 25.18 18.12 17.84
CA ALA A 758 25.86 18.54 16.61
C ALA A 758 27.38 18.33 16.70
N HIS A 759 27.99 18.57 17.87
CA HIS A 759 29.41 18.36 18.12
C HIS A 759 29.81 16.89 17.89
N PHE A 760 29.13 15.95 18.53
CA PHE A 760 29.47 14.53 18.41
C PHE A 760 28.99 13.89 17.11
N GLN A 761 27.78 14.20 16.65
CA GLN A 761 27.18 13.55 15.48
C GLN A 761 27.67 14.15 14.16
N GLY A 762 28.18 15.39 14.17
CA GLY A 762 28.54 16.12 12.95
C GLY A 762 27.33 16.36 12.03
N ARG A 763 27.62 16.88 10.83
CA ARG A 763 26.63 17.16 9.77
C ARG A 763 27.09 16.58 8.45
N ASN A 764 26.14 16.15 7.61
CA ASN A 764 26.42 15.71 6.25
C ASN A 764 26.61 16.90 5.28
N ASN A 765 26.93 16.60 4.02
CA ASN A 765 27.18 17.58 2.96
C ASN A 765 25.98 18.51 2.66
N LYS A 766 24.77 18.17 3.16
CA LYS A 766 23.56 18.99 3.05
C LYS A 766 23.26 19.78 4.33
N GLY A 767 24.19 19.80 5.30
CA GLY A 767 24.02 20.47 6.59
C GLY A 767 23.10 19.76 7.58
N LYS A 768 22.59 18.55 7.25
CA LYS A 768 21.73 17.76 8.16
C LYS A 768 22.60 17.02 9.17
N MET A 769 22.23 17.10 10.45
CA MET A 769 22.90 16.35 11.53
C MET A 769 22.83 14.85 11.24
N ASN A 770 23.95 14.13 11.42
CA ASN A 770 23.95 12.68 11.24
C ASN A 770 23.21 11.98 12.38
N ASN A 771 22.78 10.73 12.18
CA ASN A 771 22.06 9.98 13.22
C ASN A 771 22.99 9.24 14.21
N LYS A 772 24.27 9.10 13.87
CA LYS A 772 25.29 8.38 14.64
C LYS A 772 26.54 9.25 14.82
N SER A 773 27.40 8.84 15.75
CA SER A 773 28.74 9.36 16.00
C SER A 773 29.70 8.17 16.14
N ASP A 774 30.99 8.40 15.90
CA ASP A 774 32.05 7.42 16.16
C ASP A 774 32.49 7.41 17.65
N ASP A 775 32.03 8.39 18.45
CA ASP A 775 32.29 8.43 19.89
C ASP A 775 31.35 7.44 20.62
N ALA A 776 31.93 6.32 21.06
CA ALA A 776 31.20 5.24 21.74
C ALA A 776 30.59 5.68 23.08
N VAL A 777 31.30 6.50 23.86
CA VAL A 777 30.84 6.97 25.19
C VAL A 777 29.66 7.91 25.01
N TYR A 778 29.76 8.85 24.08
CA TYR A 778 28.62 9.70 23.70
C TYR A 778 27.43 8.86 23.24
N MET A 779 27.65 7.84 22.40
CA MET A 779 26.57 6.99 21.88
C MET A 779 25.86 6.21 23.00
N GLU A 780 26.57 5.79 24.04
CA GLU A 780 25.98 5.19 25.24
C GLU A 780 25.14 6.22 26.03
N LEU A 781 25.71 7.39 26.33
CA LEU A 781 25.05 8.46 27.09
C LEU A 781 23.79 8.98 26.38
N ILE A 782 23.86 9.25 25.08
CA ILE A 782 22.70 9.74 24.31
C ILE A 782 21.62 8.65 24.16
N LYS A 783 22.01 7.37 24.11
CA LYS A 783 21.06 6.25 24.12
C LYS A 783 20.33 6.19 25.47
N ASN A 784 21.07 6.22 26.59
CA ASN A 784 20.49 6.25 27.93
C ASN A 784 19.53 7.45 28.10
N LEU A 785 19.93 8.64 27.65
CA LEU A 785 19.06 9.82 27.70
C LEU A 785 17.76 9.61 26.87
N ARG A 786 17.86 9.07 25.65
CA ARG A 786 16.70 8.80 24.79
C ARG A 786 15.76 7.76 25.40
N GLU A 787 16.29 6.72 26.04
CA GLU A 787 15.51 5.68 26.70
C GLU A 787 14.72 6.26 27.90
N ASN A 788 15.36 7.06 28.74
CA ASN A 788 14.67 7.75 29.85
C ASN A 788 13.63 8.75 29.36
N ILE A 789 13.91 9.50 28.28
CA ILE A 789 12.90 10.39 27.66
C ILE A 789 11.70 9.57 27.17
N LYS A 790 11.92 8.41 26.55
CA LYS A 790 10.83 7.55 26.07
C LYS A 790 9.96 7.02 27.23
N GLN A 791 10.56 6.67 28.36
CA GLN A 791 9.83 6.29 29.57
C GLN A 791 8.98 7.46 30.10
N LEU A 792 9.56 8.65 30.22
CA LEU A 792 8.83 9.86 30.61
C LEU A 792 7.69 10.19 29.64
N GLN A 793 7.92 10.08 28.32
CA GLN A 793 6.87 10.29 27.31
C GLN A 793 5.75 9.24 27.42
N THR A 794 6.07 7.99 27.75
CA THR A 794 5.08 6.92 27.98
C THR A 794 4.18 7.27 29.17
N LYS A 795 4.72 7.93 30.21
CA LYS A 795 3.96 8.45 31.34
C LYS A 795 3.09 9.66 30.97
N ILE A 796 3.58 10.56 30.12
CA ILE A 796 2.85 11.74 29.65
C ILE A 796 1.66 11.34 28.73
N ALA A 797 1.82 10.30 27.91
CA ALA A 797 0.85 9.95 26.88
C ALA A 797 -0.60 9.73 27.38
N PRO A 798 -0.88 8.99 28.48
CA PRO A 798 -2.24 8.88 29.02
C PRO A 798 -2.88 10.23 29.38
N LYS A 799 -2.07 11.18 29.88
CA LYS A 799 -2.53 12.53 30.25
C LYS A 799 -2.96 13.36 29.04
N VAL A 800 -2.42 13.07 27.86
CA VAL A 800 -2.87 13.70 26.59
C VAL A 800 -4.35 13.43 26.35
N PHE A 801 -4.80 12.20 26.57
CA PHE A 801 -6.20 11.81 26.43
C PHE A 801 -7.04 12.27 27.63
N GLU A 802 -6.53 12.14 28.86
CA GLU A 802 -7.20 12.61 30.10
C GLU A 802 -7.56 14.10 30.02
N TYR A 803 -6.64 14.93 29.52
CA TYR A 803 -6.85 16.36 29.35
C TYR A 803 -7.50 16.74 28.03
N GLY A 804 -7.88 15.77 27.19
CA GLY A 804 -8.61 16.01 25.95
C GLY A 804 -7.79 16.70 24.86
N PHE A 805 -6.46 16.64 24.92
CA PHE A 805 -5.62 17.07 23.80
C PHE A 805 -5.80 16.17 22.57
N LEU A 806 -6.16 14.90 22.77
CA LEU A 806 -6.58 13.94 21.73
C LEU A 806 -7.86 13.20 22.20
N LYS A 807 -8.52 12.51 21.27
CA LYS A 807 -9.72 11.69 21.51
C LYS A 807 -9.44 10.20 21.46
#